data_AF-A0A8W8KDH9-F1
#
_entry.id   AF-A0A8W8KDH9-F1
#
_cell.length_a   1.000
_cell.length_b   1.000
_cell.length_c   1.000
_cell.angle_alpha   90.00
_cell.angle_beta   90.00
_cell.angle_gamma   90.00
#
_symmetry.space_group_name_H-M   'P 1'
#
loop_
_entity.id
_entity.type
_entity.pdbx_description
1 polymer ?
#
loop_
_entity_poly.entity_id
_entity_poly.type
_entity_poly.pdbx_seq_one_letter_code
_entity_poly.pdbx_strand_id
1 'polypeptide(L)'
;MTLVLTIKCEDIKHVHLLFMNHLDVGYDGLLPEELGFVNNVINKYFVEYFPRSINTSATLRELGYYEKQIYTTHPWLVRLYLHCPPNLVLSGIKLQCPNETEKAKFIAAARRGDITWHAGPMNMYMETMDPMMVGFGVQLSIDLDKELGIKRKYRTLSQRDVPAMTQAVLPILTDLGIEAVSVGVNTVTAPPAVPPIFNWKFKNSSVIGIWHPGGYPENPGPNPAKPYGLSRRDCATFPGFDHALCFAFRTDNSGPPMDYKEVLGYYEIARSQFPGADVQSSSLEAFVEALMPYKSKLPVITKEFGDTWIQGSASDPRKVAEMRAVFRARTKCLQSESGCSLSDPRFYNASVFFLKHGEHTWGLSSVFDSHHWSNDAFYPIMSNLSYGFVNGTLSWQEQRNFTNLGLEALGNHTLATEIVHQLGLIQAKKPNMSGFDNVGSPSEIQKCSNGFEFQFDSKGSLIHLKDPASQNVWADNTHPLGAFVYQTLNQTDFDFFNRNYPYSPRFQLGIGKPNISEANATSGYWDVSMQDLFKSKEGCSFIFHLQMSDPTSMSNYGAPAVIYVKYTGNVVSKQMSSIDVELQWFQKPPTRMPESIYFMFRPISNPKLSWKLHKVGQFIDPLNVILNGSQILHAVDKGVYYTDSRNQGLSIDSPDVAVVNVLTPGSHPSVIPVPLKPIKAVDGMAFNLFNNVWDVNFIFWYPFEKRDVNQKFRFKLNITPA
;
A
#
# COMPACT_ATOMS: atom_id res chain seq x y z
N MET A 1 -22.49 2.23 -27.70
CA MET A 1 -23.72 3.00 -27.45
C MET A 1 -24.62 2.14 -26.60
N THR A 2 -24.55 2.33 -25.29
CA THR A 2 -25.39 1.62 -24.31
C THR A 2 -26.38 2.66 -23.80
N LEU A 3 -27.69 2.38 -23.88
CA LEU A 3 -28.70 3.23 -23.26
C LEU A 3 -28.32 3.42 -21.79
N VAL A 4 -27.93 4.64 -21.40
CA VAL A 4 -27.82 5.01 -20.00
C VAL A 4 -29.26 5.12 -19.50
N LEU A 5 -29.76 4.05 -18.89
CA LEU A 5 -30.99 4.09 -18.10
C LEU A 5 -30.72 5.06 -16.93
N THR A 6 -31.15 6.30 -17.09
CA THR A 6 -31.08 7.33 -16.04
C THR A 6 -32.03 6.93 -14.92
N ILE A 7 -31.50 6.68 -13.72
CA ILE A 7 -32.30 6.36 -12.53
C ILE A 7 -33.14 7.61 -12.20
N LYS A 8 -34.46 7.52 -12.14
CA LYS A 8 -35.31 8.64 -11.71
C LYS A 8 -35.34 8.72 -10.19
N CYS A 9 -35.55 9.92 -9.65
CA CYS A 9 -35.56 10.13 -8.19
C CYS A 9 -36.67 9.33 -7.52
N GLU A 10 -37.83 9.29 -8.18
CA GLU A 10 -39.05 8.58 -7.77
C GLU A 10 -38.90 7.05 -7.70
N ASP A 11 -37.83 6.50 -8.30
CA ASP A 11 -37.57 5.06 -8.30
C ASP A 11 -36.92 4.58 -6.98
N ILE A 12 -36.39 5.49 -6.15
CA ILE A 12 -35.75 5.17 -4.87
C ILE A 12 -36.77 5.33 -3.73
N LYS A 13 -36.98 4.26 -2.98
CA LYS A 13 -37.89 4.20 -1.83
C LYS A 13 -37.20 4.08 -0.49
N HIS A 14 -35.95 3.61 -0.48
CA HIS A 14 -35.18 3.37 0.73
C HIS A 14 -33.79 4.00 0.64
N VAL A 15 -33.40 4.78 1.64
CA VAL A 15 -32.05 5.36 1.72
C VAL A 15 -31.35 4.85 2.97
N HIS A 16 -30.23 4.16 2.74
CA HIS A 16 -29.32 3.69 3.77
C HIS A 16 -28.29 4.78 4.06
N LEU A 17 -28.45 5.50 5.17
CA LEU A 17 -27.56 6.57 5.60
C LEU A 17 -26.50 6.06 6.59
N LEU A 18 -25.23 6.05 6.15
CA LEU A 18 -24.10 5.54 6.95
C LEU A 18 -23.30 6.69 7.56
N PHE A 19 -23.09 6.64 8.88
CA PHE A 19 -22.24 7.60 9.60
C PHE A 19 -20.85 7.00 9.79
N MET A 20 -19.83 7.64 9.24
CA MET A 20 -18.44 7.15 9.28
C MET A 20 -17.49 8.34 9.10
N ASN A 21 -16.23 8.18 9.50
CA ASN A 21 -15.16 9.07 9.05
C ASN A 21 -13.93 8.26 8.60
N HIS A 22 -13.02 8.93 7.90
CA HIS A 22 -11.75 8.34 7.50
C HIS A 22 -10.80 8.22 8.70
N LEU A 23 -10.15 7.06 8.85
CA LEU A 23 -9.16 6.81 9.89
C LEU A 23 -7.78 6.71 9.25
N ASP A 24 -6.89 7.58 9.73
CA ASP A 24 -5.47 7.55 9.43
C ASP A 24 -4.67 7.51 10.72
N VAL A 25 -4.03 6.37 10.98
CA VAL A 25 -3.33 6.17 12.25
C VAL A 25 -1.92 6.75 12.14
N GLY A 26 -1.77 8.00 12.57
CA GLY A 26 -0.52 8.76 12.49
C GLY A 26 -0.49 9.82 11.37
N TYR A 27 -1.64 10.45 11.10
CA TYR A 27 -1.81 11.55 10.13
C TYR A 27 -2.60 12.71 10.74
N ASP A 28 -2.40 13.92 10.22
CA ASP A 28 -3.16 15.12 10.60
C ASP A 28 -4.66 14.97 10.25
N GLY A 29 -5.50 15.94 10.63
CA GLY A 29 -6.98 15.83 10.51
C GLY A 29 -7.72 15.85 11.85
N LEU A 30 -6.97 16.06 12.94
CA LEU A 30 -7.52 16.48 14.23
C LEU A 30 -7.88 17.98 14.18
N LEU A 31 -7.77 18.68 15.31
CA LEU A 31 -7.90 20.13 15.33
C LEU A 31 -6.64 20.78 14.71
N PRO A 32 -6.73 21.98 14.09
CA PRO A 32 -5.58 22.63 13.43
C PRO A 32 -4.32 22.79 14.30
N GLU A 33 -4.49 22.86 15.62
CA GLU A 33 -3.44 22.99 16.61
C GLU A 33 -2.87 21.64 17.11
N GLU A 34 -3.48 20.51 16.76
CA GLU A 34 -3.09 19.17 17.22
C GLU A 34 -2.37 18.38 16.12
N LEU A 35 -1.13 17.96 16.39
CA LEU A 35 -0.40 17.06 15.49
C LEU A 35 -1.00 15.66 15.50
N GLY A 36 -1.18 15.09 14.31
CA GLY A 36 -1.75 13.78 14.07
C GLY A 36 -0.88 12.57 14.43
N PHE A 37 0.00 12.64 15.44
CA PHE A 37 0.76 11.47 15.88
C PHE A 37 -0.15 10.30 16.28
N VAL A 38 0.34 9.07 16.12
CA VAL A 38 -0.42 7.81 16.29
C VAL A 38 -1.25 7.81 17.58
N ASN A 39 -0.63 8.11 18.72
CA ASN A 39 -1.33 8.08 20.00
C ASN A 39 -2.29 9.28 20.20
N ASN A 40 -2.06 10.43 19.56
CA ASN A 40 -3.04 11.54 19.59
C ASN A 40 -4.32 11.15 18.86
N VAL A 41 -4.19 10.58 17.66
CA VAL A 41 -5.34 10.09 16.88
C VAL A 41 -6.08 9.02 17.67
N ILE A 42 -5.40 7.98 18.16
CA ILE A 42 -6.07 6.91 18.92
C ILE A 42 -6.73 7.45 20.19
N ASN A 43 -6.07 8.35 20.92
CA ASN A 43 -6.63 8.97 22.11
C ASN A 43 -7.94 9.71 21.79
N LYS A 44 -8.00 10.48 20.70
CA LYS A 44 -9.24 11.17 20.27
C LYS A 44 -10.38 10.19 20.06
N TYR A 45 -10.12 9.04 19.45
CA TYR A 45 -11.16 8.02 19.34
C TYR A 45 -11.62 7.48 20.68
N PHE A 46 -10.68 7.20 21.58
CA PHE A 46 -10.95 6.53 22.84
C PHE A 46 -11.67 7.44 23.84
N VAL A 47 -11.22 8.69 23.96
CA VAL A 47 -11.67 9.62 25.01
C VAL A 47 -12.78 10.56 24.55
N GLU A 48 -12.91 10.80 23.24
CA GLU A 48 -13.85 11.79 22.70
C GLU A 48 -14.86 11.14 21.75
N TYR A 49 -14.41 10.47 20.69
CA TYR A 49 -15.31 10.07 19.60
C TYR A 49 -16.23 8.89 19.95
N PHE A 50 -15.72 7.84 20.59
CA PHE A 50 -16.59 6.75 21.05
C PHE A 50 -17.61 7.24 22.09
N PRO A 51 -17.21 7.96 23.16
CA PRO A 51 -18.17 8.55 24.09
C PRO A 51 -19.19 9.48 23.42
N ARG A 52 -18.76 10.37 22.51
CA ARG A 52 -19.63 11.28 21.77
C ARG A 52 -20.67 10.53 20.95
N SER A 53 -20.25 9.54 20.16
CA SER A 53 -21.17 8.73 19.35
C SER A 53 -22.22 7.99 20.19
N ILE A 54 -21.79 7.41 21.33
CA ILE A 54 -22.69 6.73 22.27
C ILE A 54 -23.71 7.72 22.84
N ASN A 55 -23.25 8.91 23.25
CA ASN A 55 -24.11 9.95 23.81
C ASN A 55 -25.11 10.49 22.79
N THR A 56 -24.67 10.80 21.56
CA THR A 56 -25.54 11.28 20.48
C THR A 56 -26.65 10.27 20.19
N SER A 57 -26.31 8.98 20.13
CA SER A 57 -27.30 7.91 19.91
C SER A 57 -28.28 7.77 21.08
N ALA A 58 -27.82 7.96 22.32
CA ALA A 58 -28.68 7.97 23.50
C ALA A 58 -29.63 9.17 23.50
N THR A 59 -29.13 10.38 23.21
CA THR A 59 -29.94 11.60 23.15
C THR A 59 -31.04 11.51 22.09
N LEU A 60 -30.75 10.99 20.89
CA LEU A 60 -31.77 10.78 19.86
C LEU A 60 -32.94 9.91 20.37
N ARG A 61 -32.62 8.83 21.09
CA ARG A 61 -33.64 7.95 21.70
C ARG A 61 -34.40 8.62 22.84
N GLU A 62 -33.70 9.30 23.74
CA GLU A 62 -34.30 9.97 24.89
C GLU A 62 -35.27 11.08 24.48
N LEU A 63 -34.95 11.79 23.40
CA LEU A 63 -35.81 12.82 22.82
C LEU A 63 -36.92 12.26 21.92
N GLY A 64 -36.97 10.95 21.70
CA GLY A 64 -38.03 10.29 20.93
C GLY A 64 -37.94 10.51 19.41
N TYR A 65 -36.76 10.82 18.87
CA TYR A 65 -36.58 10.92 17.41
C TYR A 65 -36.72 9.55 16.73
N TYR A 66 -37.29 9.56 15.52
CA TYR A 66 -37.31 8.37 14.66
C TYR A 66 -35.92 8.10 14.08
N GLU A 67 -35.20 9.17 13.76
CA GLU A 67 -33.82 9.17 13.27
C GLU A 67 -32.88 8.56 14.29
N LYS A 68 -31.93 7.76 13.79
CA LYS A 68 -30.89 7.11 14.60
C LYS A 68 -29.51 7.48 14.07
N GLN A 69 -28.50 7.21 14.88
CA GLN A 69 -27.11 7.18 14.44
C GLN A 69 -26.56 5.77 14.69
N ILE A 70 -26.07 5.14 13.63
CA ILE A 70 -25.22 3.95 13.67
C ILE A 70 -23.84 4.39 13.19
N TYR A 71 -22.91 4.57 14.12
CA TYR A 71 -21.55 4.99 13.77
C TYR A 71 -20.69 3.79 13.38
N THR A 72 -20.18 3.79 12.16
CA THR A 72 -19.30 2.75 11.63
C THR A 72 -17.83 3.10 11.88
N THR A 73 -17.09 2.22 12.52
CA THR A 73 -15.66 2.37 12.82
C THR A 73 -14.82 1.18 12.32
N HIS A 74 -13.54 1.17 12.69
CA HIS A 74 -12.53 0.24 12.20
C HIS A 74 -12.23 -0.86 13.24
N PRO A 75 -12.31 -2.16 12.88
CA PRO A 75 -12.05 -3.29 13.77
C PRO A 75 -10.70 -3.23 14.51
N TRP A 76 -9.63 -2.78 13.84
CA TRP A 76 -8.31 -2.67 14.49
C TRP A 76 -8.36 -1.74 15.71
N LEU A 77 -9.05 -0.61 15.57
CA LEU A 77 -9.22 0.37 16.63
C LEU A 77 -10.12 -0.17 17.76
N VAL A 78 -11.18 -0.91 17.42
CA VAL A 78 -12.04 -1.58 18.41
C VAL A 78 -11.26 -2.63 19.20
N ARG A 79 -10.44 -3.44 18.53
CA ARG A 79 -9.56 -4.42 19.18
C ARG A 79 -8.60 -3.72 20.14
N LEU A 80 -7.98 -2.62 19.70
CA LEU A 80 -7.06 -1.85 20.53
C LEU A 80 -7.79 -1.20 21.73
N TYR A 81 -9.04 -0.74 21.57
CA TYR A 81 -9.82 -0.16 22.67
C TYR A 81 -10.12 -1.20 23.76
N LEU A 82 -10.61 -2.38 23.37
CA LEU A 82 -10.99 -3.44 24.29
C LEU A 82 -9.78 -4.12 24.96
N HIS A 83 -8.67 -4.26 24.23
CA HIS A 83 -7.43 -4.92 24.65
C HIS A 83 -6.26 -3.93 24.74
N CYS A 84 -6.52 -2.75 25.28
CA CYS A 84 -5.59 -1.62 25.26
C CYS A 84 -4.29 -1.89 26.04
N PRO A 85 -3.10 -1.63 25.44
CA PRO A 85 -1.81 -1.75 26.12
C PRO A 85 -1.58 -0.55 27.07
N PRO A 86 -1.58 -0.75 28.40
CA PRO A 86 -1.68 0.34 29.39
C PRO A 86 -0.48 1.29 29.44
N ASN A 87 0.67 0.88 28.89
CA ASN A 87 1.93 1.62 28.94
C ASN A 87 2.47 1.98 27.55
N LEU A 88 1.62 1.93 26.51
CA LEU A 88 2.07 2.31 25.17
C LEU A 88 2.37 3.81 25.10
N VAL A 89 3.60 4.15 24.74
CA VAL A 89 4.08 5.51 24.50
C VAL A 89 4.73 5.57 23.13
N LEU A 90 4.25 6.49 22.28
CA LEU A 90 4.84 6.79 20.96
C LEU A 90 4.99 8.30 20.85
N SER A 91 6.13 8.76 20.34
CA SER A 91 6.44 10.19 20.19
C SER A 91 6.23 11.02 21.48
N GLY A 92 6.51 10.41 22.64
CA GLY A 92 6.32 11.03 23.97
C GLY A 92 4.87 11.10 24.46
N ILE A 93 3.90 10.62 23.67
CA ILE A 93 2.48 10.66 24.00
C ILE A 93 2.05 9.29 24.54
N LYS A 94 1.43 9.28 25.72
CA LYS A 94 0.88 8.06 26.33
C LYS A 94 -0.51 7.75 25.75
N LEU A 95 -0.74 6.47 25.44
CA LEU A 95 -2.08 5.96 25.10
C LEU A 95 -2.99 5.97 26.34
N GLN A 96 -4.17 6.55 26.21
CA GLN A 96 -5.18 6.67 27.27
C GLN A 96 -6.16 5.49 27.19
N CYS A 97 -5.81 4.39 27.85
CA CYS A 97 -6.65 3.19 27.83
C CYS A 97 -7.97 3.38 28.58
N PRO A 98 -9.08 2.86 28.04
CA PRO A 98 -10.38 2.94 28.70
C PRO A 98 -10.39 2.07 29.96
N ASN A 99 -11.08 2.56 31.00
CA ASN A 99 -11.40 1.77 32.18
C ASN A 99 -12.56 0.80 31.91
N GLU A 100 -12.84 -0.11 32.86
CA GLU A 100 -13.87 -1.14 32.70
C GLU A 100 -15.29 -0.58 32.53
N THR A 101 -15.59 0.60 33.09
CA THR A 101 -16.89 1.27 32.89
C THR A 101 -17.02 1.79 31.46
N GLU A 102 -15.97 2.38 30.92
CA GLU A 102 -15.93 2.88 29.54
C GLU A 102 -16.04 1.73 28.53
N LYS A 103 -15.29 0.63 28.76
CA LYS A 103 -15.43 -0.59 27.97
C LYS A 103 -16.85 -1.16 28.02
N ALA A 104 -17.44 -1.25 29.21
CA ALA A 104 -18.81 -1.74 29.36
C ALA A 104 -19.84 -0.87 28.60
N LYS A 105 -19.69 0.46 28.64
CA LYS A 105 -20.53 1.39 27.86
C LYS A 105 -20.38 1.16 26.35
N PHE A 106 -19.15 1.01 25.86
CA PHE A 106 -18.88 0.72 24.46
C PHE A 106 -19.51 -0.61 24.03
N ILE A 107 -19.29 -1.69 24.81
CA ILE A 107 -19.85 -3.02 24.53
C ILE A 107 -21.39 -2.97 24.48
N ALA A 108 -22.02 -2.25 25.42
CA ALA A 108 -23.47 -2.08 25.43
C ALA A 108 -23.98 -1.32 24.20
N ALA A 109 -23.28 -0.27 23.77
CA ALA A 109 -23.58 0.46 22.55
C ALA A 109 -23.43 -0.40 21.28
N ALA A 110 -22.35 -1.18 21.18
CA ALA A 110 -22.13 -2.11 20.08
C ALA A 110 -23.24 -3.17 19.99
N ARG A 111 -23.65 -3.75 21.13
CA ARG A 111 -24.74 -4.74 21.17
C ARG A 111 -26.11 -4.15 20.83
N ARG A 112 -26.36 -2.88 21.13
CA ARG A 112 -27.59 -2.18 20.73
C ARG A 112 -27.59 -1.78 19.26
N GLY A 113 -26.42 -1.73 18.61
CA GLY A 113 -26.26 -1.23 17.25
C GLY A 113 -26.05 0.28 17.14
N ASP A 114 -25.69 0.96 18.23
CA ASP A 114 -25.34 2.40 18.21
C ASP A 114 -23.97 2.64 17.53
N ILE A 115 -23.08 1.66 17.67
CA ILE A 115 -21.76 1.61 17.04
C ILE A 115 -21.60 0.26 16.35
N THR A 116 -21.03 0.27 15.15
CA THR A 116 -20.70 -0.94 14.37
C THR A 116 -19.31 -0.78 13.75
N TRP A 117 -18.79 -1.83 13.11
CA TRP A 117 -17.57 -1.79 12.33
C TRP A 117 -17.75 -2.60 11.05
N HIS A 118 -17.00 -2.24 10.02
CA HIS A 118 -16.95 -3.00 8.76
C HIS A 118 -15.94 -4.15 8.85
N ALA A 119 -15.81 -4.97 7.80
CA ALA A 119 -14.98 -6.18 7.85
C ALA A 119 -13.46 -5.95 7.65
N GLY A 120 -13.05 -4.86 6.99
CA GLY A 120 -11.62 -4.51 6.84
C GLY A 120 -11.05 -3.92 8.13
N PRO A 121 -9.76 -4.14 8.48
CA PRO A 121 -9.21 -3.72 9.77
C PRO A 121 -8.97 -2.21 9.91
N MET A 122 -8.43 -1.61 8.85
CA MET A 122 -8.11 -0.18 8.62
C MET A 122 -8.19 0.07 7.10
N ASN A 123 -7.75 1.23 6.61
CA ASN A 123 -7.55 1.49 5.18
C ASN A 123 -6.19 0.95 4.72
N MET A 124 -6.20 -0.13 3.94
CA MET A 124 -5.02 -0.96 3.72
C MET A 124 -4.45 -0.81 2.30
N TYR A 125 -3.12 -0.88 2.19
CA TYR A 125 -2.45 -1.30 0.96
C TYR A 125 -2.38 -2.81 0.88
N MET A 126 -3.50 -3.43 0.52
CA MET A 126 -3.63 -4.89 0.45
C MET A 126 -2.54 -5.56 -0.41
N GLU A 127 -2.05 -4.88 -1.46
CA GLU A 127 -1.02 -5.42 -2.36
C GLU A 127 0.39 -5.51 -1.76
N THR A 128 0.70 -4.77 -0.69
CA THR A 128 2.01 -4.87 -0.04
C THR A 128 2.10 -5.99 0.98
N MET A 129 0.94 -6.55 1.38
CA MET A 129 0.83 -7.61 2.37
C MET A 129 0.89 -9.01 1.75
N ASP A 130 1.24 -9.99 2.58
CA ASP A 130 1.12 -11.41 2.21
C ASP A 130 -0.31 -11.95 2.45
N PRO A 131 -0.67 -13.11 1.87
CA PRO A 131 -2.00 -13.70 2.01
C PRO A 131 -2.47 -13.89 3.45
N MET A 132 -1.56 -14.32 4.35
CA MET A 132 -1.92 -14.65 5.72
C MET A 132 -2.12 -13.40 6.57
N MET A 133 -1.48 -12.28 6.23
CA MET A 133 -1.70 -11.00 6.87
C MET A 133 -3.00 -10.33 6.38
N VAL A 134 -3.31 -10.40 5.08
CA VAL A 134 -4.63 -10.00 4.55
C VAL A 134 -5.74 -10.78 5.24
N GLY A 135 -5.60 -12.11 5.31
CA GLY A 135 -6.56 -12.98 5.99
C GLY A 135 -6.72 -12.65 7.48
N PHE A 136 -5.62 -12.41 8.20
CA PHE A 136 -5.66 -12.00 9.61
C PHE A 136 -6.39 -10.68 9.81
N GLY A 137 -6.15 -9.69 8.94
CA GLY A 137 -6.81 -8.39 9.01
C GLY A 137 -8.34 -8.47 8.94
N VAL A 138 -8.87 -9.36 8.09
CA VAL A 138 -10.31 -9.61 8.00
C VAL A 138 -10.81 -10.49 9.15
N GLN A 139 -10.05 -11.52 9.52
CA GLN A 139 -10.38 -12.41 10.65
C GLN A 139 -10.54 -11.65 11.96
N LEU A 140 -9.76 -10.58 12.16
CA LEU A 140 -9.85 -9.73 13.34
C LEU A 140 -11.26 -9.15 13.57
N SER A 141 -11.98 -8.80 12.49
CA SER A 141 -13.38 -8.35 12.58
C SER A 141 -14.32 -9.48 13.02
N ILE A 142 -14.11 -10.68 12.50
CA ILE A 142 -14.89 -11.89 12.84
C ILE A 142 -14.66 -12.29 14.29
N ASP A 143 -13.43 -12.18 14.77
CA ASP A 143 -13.06 -12.51 16.15
C ASP A 143 -13.69 -11.51 17.14
N LEU A 144 -13.76 -10.22 16.79
CA LEU A 144 -14.47 -9.20 17.59
C LEU A 144 -15.97 -9.46 17.65
N ASP A 145 -16.59 -9.80 16.52
CA ASP A 145 -18.01 -10.21 16.49
C ASP A 145 -18.25 -11.37 17.47
N LYS A 146 -17.39 -12.39 17.42
CA LYS A 146 -17.46 -13.57 18.30
C LYS A 146 -17.25 -13.20 19.77
N GLU A 147 -16.25 -12.37 20.08
CA GLU A 147 -15.94 -11.90 21.44
C GLU A 147 -17.16 -11.19 22.07
N LEU A 148 -17.87 -10.38 21.27
CA LEU A 148 -18.98 -9.57 21.76
C LEU A 148 -20.36 -10.24 21.62
N GLY A 149 -20.44 -11.39 20.95
CA GLY A 149 -21.66 -12.15 20.68
C GLY A 149 -22.53 -11.55 19.57
N ILE A 150 -21.93 -10.77 18.66
CA ILE A 150 -22.61 -10.11 17.54
C ILE A 150 -22.66 -11.08 16.35
N LYS A 151 -23.84 -11.22 15.73
CA LYS A 151 -24.02 -12.06 14.54
C LYS A 151 -24.22 -11.18 13.31
N ARG A 152 -23.24 -11.18 12.41
CA ARG A 152 -23.34 -10.50 11.11
C ARG A 152 -23.72 -11.46 9.99
N LYS A 153 -24.51 -10.96 9.05
CA LYS A 153 -24.71 -11.55 7.72
C LYS A 153 -24.14 -10.59 6.69
N TYR A 154 -23.78 -11.10 5.50
CA TYR A 154 -23.33 -10.28 4.36
C TYR A 154 -22.21 -9.30 4.70
N ARG A 155 -21.16 -9.82 5.37
CA ARG A 155 -20.03 -9.00 5.82
C ARG A 155 -19.47 -8.21 4.64
N THR A 156 -19.27 -6.91 4.89
CA THR A 156 -18.81 -5.99 3.87
C THR A 156 -17.53 -5.32 4.32
N LEU A 157 -16.49 -5.41 3.50
CA LEU A 157 -15.24 -4.71 3.72
C LEU A 157 -15.38 -3.26 3.21
N SER A 158 -14.95 -2.29 4.00
CA SER A 158 -14.85 -0.90 3.57
C SER A 158 -13.39 -0.52 3.41
N GLN A 159 -13.06 0.17 2.32
CA GLN A 159 -11.79 0.85 2.12
C GLN A 159 -12.06 2.27 1.62
N ARG A 160 -11.37 3.24 2.17
CA ARG A 160 -11.50 4.66 1.85
C ARG A 160 -10.12 5.21 1.53
N ASP A 161 -10.12 6.28 0.74
CA ASP A 161 -8.96 7.04 0.27
C ASP A 161 -8.10 6.30 -0.78
N VAL A 162 -7.68 5.08 -0.49
CA VAL A 162 -6.92 4.23 -1.43
C VAL A 162 -7.75 3.91 -2.69
N PRO A 163 -7.23 4.19 -3.91
CA PRO A 163 -7.99 4.11 -5.16
C PRO A 163 -8.69 2.79 -5.44
N ALA A 164 -8.05 1.68 -5.11
CA ALA A 164 -8.52 0.33 -5.40
C ALA A 164 -7.70 -0.72 -4.63
N MET A 165 -7.90 -2.00 -4.99
CA MET A 165 -7.14 -3.13 -4.48
C MET A 165 -7.01 -4.18 -5.59
N THR A 166 -6.04 -5.09 -5.47
CA THR A 166 -5.89 -6.21 -6.40
C THR A 166 -7.06 -7.21 -6.32
N GLN A 167 -7.45 -7.79 -7.46
CA GLN A 167 -8.41 -8.90 -7.50
C GLN A 167 -7.89 -10.18 -6.81
N ALA A 168 -6.59 -10.23 -6.50
CA ALA A 168 -5.98 -11.34 -5.79
C ALA A 168 -6.51 -11.51 -4.34
N VAL A 169 -7.13 -10.49 -3.75
CA VAL A 169 -7.73 -10.63 -2.40
C VAL A 169 -9.05 -11.42 -2.41
N LEU A 170 -9.74 -11.53 -3.55
CA LEU A 170 -11.10 -12.08 -3.64
C LEU A 170 -11.23 -13.51 -3.08
N PRO A 171 -10.28 -14.44 -3.35
CA PRO A 171 -10.29 -15.76 -2.74
C PRO A 171 -10.30 -15.70 -1.21
N ILE A 172 -9.39 -14.92 -0.62
CA ILE A 172 -9.28 -14.77 0.84
C ILE A 172 -10.57 -14.14 1.42
N LEU A 173 -11.09 -13.10 0.78
CA LEU A 173 -12.31 -12.43 1.22
C LEU A 173 -13.52 -13.38 1.18
N THR A 174 -13.68 -14.13 0.09
CA THR A 174 -14.80 -15.07 -0.08
C THR A 174 -14.70 -16.23 0.91
N ASP A 175 -13.51 -16.78 1.13
CA ASP A 175 -13.26 -17.87 2.10
C ASP A 175 -13.59 -17.44 3.54
N LEU A 176 -13.42 -16.15 3.85
CA LEU A 176 -13.78 -15.54 5.14
C LEU A 176 -15.24 -15.03 5.21
N GLY A 177 -16.05 -15.31 4.18
CA GLY A 177 -17.49 -14.98 4.16
C GLY A 177 -17.79 -13.50 3.92
N ILE A 178 -16.88 -12.77 3.25
CA ILE A 178 -17.14 -11.41 2.77
C ILE A 178 -17.96 -11.47 1.49
N GLU A 179 -19.09 -10.77 1.48
CA GLU A 179 -20.02 -10.74 0.34
C GLU A 179 -19.86 -9.50 -0.54
N ALA A 180 -19.33 -8.42 0.03
CA ALA A 180 -19.15 -7.17 -0.68
C ALA A 180 -17.90 -6.39 -0.23
N VAL A 181 -17.43 -5.53 -1.12
CA VAL A 181 -16.40 -4.53 -0.87
C VAL A 181 -16.93 -3.17 -1.29
N SER A 182 -16.86 -2.21 -0.38
CA SER A 182 -17.16 -0.80 -0.65
C SER A 182 -15.87 -0.01 -0.68
N VAL A 183 -15.62 0.71 -1.77
CA VAL A 183 -14.44 1.58 -1.93
C VAL A 183 -14.88 3.01 -2.16
N GLY A 184 -14.21 3.96 -1.51
CA GLY A 184 -14.29 5.38 -1.81
C GLY A 184 -12.93 5.87 -2.29
N VAL A 185 -12.90 6.52 -3.45
CA VAL A 185 -11.65 6.85 -4.16
C VAL A 185 -11.32 8.33 -3.96
N ASN A 186 -10.12 8.67 -3.49
CA ASN A 186 -9.71 10.07 -3.34
C ASN A 186 -9.90 10.92 -4.62
N THR A 187 -10.24 12.20 -4.47
CA THR A 187 -10.40 13.15 -5.59
C THR A 187 -9.13 13.36 -6.44
N VAL A 188 -7.96 13.05 -5.89
CA VAL A 188 -6.62 13.24 -6.49
C VAL A 188 -6.24 12.07 -7.42
N THR A 189 -7.07 11.02 -7.52
CA THR A 189 -6.82 9.86 -8.39
C THR A 189 -8.03 9.51 -9.24
N ALA A 190 -7.78 9.09 -10.49
CA ALA A 190 -8.82 8.56 -11.35
C ALA A 190 -9.35 7.22 -10.79
N PRO A 191 -10.67 7.11 -10.52
CA PRO A 191 -11.25 5.86 -10.07
C PRO A 191 -11.25 4.83 -11.20
N PRO A 192 -11.08 3.52 -10.90
CA PRO A 192 -11.29 2.45 -11.86
C PRO A 192 -12.60 2.65 -12.64
N ALA A 193 -12.56 2.45 -13.95
CA ALA A 193 -13.71 2.67 -14.82
C ALA A 193 -14.73 1.51 -14.72
N VAL A 194 -15.44 1.46 -13.59
CA VAL A 194 -16.46 0.46 -13.25
C VAL A 194 -17.81 1.13 -12.98
N PRO A 195 -18.94 0.42 -13.12
CA PRO A 195 -20.22 0.90 -12.63
C PRO A 195 -20.19 1.13 -11.10
N PRO A 196 -21.07 1.97 -10.53
CA PRO A 196 -21.12 2.18 -9.08
C PRO A 196 -21.34 0.91 -8.27
N ILE A 197 -22.14 -0.02 -8.80
CA ILE A 197 -22.41 -1.34 -8.21
C ILE A 197 -22.24 -2.42 -9.27
N PHE A 198 -21.43 -3.43 -8.98
CA PHE A 198 -21.10 -4.51 -9.90
C PHE A 198 -20.77 -5.81 -9.16
N ASN A 199 -20.67 -6.92 -9.89
CA ASN A 199 -20.20 -8.20 -9.38
C ASN A 199 -18.76 -8.44 -9.83
N TRP A 200 -17.81 -8.36 -8.90
CA TRP A 200 -16.38 -8.58 -9.17
C TRP A 200 -16.03 -10.05 -9.00
N LYS A 201 -15.48 -10.65 -10.06
CA LYS A 201 -15.14 -12.07 -10.09
C LYS A 201 -13.67 -12.28 -10.41
N PHE A 202 -13.06 -13.18 -9.64
CA PHE A 202 -11.73 -13.69 -9.92
C PHE A 202 -11.69 -15.17 -9.57
N LYS A 203 -11.34 -16.02 -10.55
CA LYS A 203 -11.43 -17.49 -10.43
C LYS A 203 -12.83 -17.91 -9.96
N ASN A 204 -12.93 -18.68 -8.87
CA ASN A 204 -14.19 -19.17 -8.31
C ASN A 204 -14.80 -18.21 -7.27
N SER A 205 -14.20 -17.04 -7.06
CA SER A 205 -14.58 -16.08 -6.02
C SER A 205 -15.35 -14.90 -6.62
N SER A 206 -16.33 -14.38 -5.85
CA SER A 206 -17.26 -13.37 -6.34
C SER A 206 -17.81 -12.51 -5.20
N VAL A 207 -17.50 -11.21 -5.25
CA VAL A 207 -17.99 -10.21 -4.30
C VAL A 207 -18.74 -9.10 -5.01
N ILE A 208 -19.70 -8.47 -4.35
CA ILE A 208 -20.32 -7.24 -4.84
C ILE A 208 -19.33 -6.08 -4.63
N GLY A 209 -18.99 -5.37 -5.70
CA GLY A 209 -18.21 -4.13 -5.62
C GLY A 209 -19.13 -2.92 -5.56
N ILE A 210 -18.88 -2.01 -4.62
CA ILE A 210 -19.57 -0.71 -4.49
C ILE A 210 -18.50 0.40 -4.52
N TRP A 211 -18.28 1.01 -5.69
CA TRP A 211 -17.23 2.01 -5.91
C TRP A 211 -17.81 3.42 -5.94
N HIS A 212 -17.28 4.30 -5.11
CA HIS A 212 -17.64 5.72 -5.04
C HIS A 212 -16.50 6.54 -5.69
N PRO A 213 -16.72 7.06 -6.91
CA PRO A 213 -15.71 7.83 -7.63
C PRO A 213 -15.64 9.27 -7.11
N GLY A 214 -14.43 9.86 -7.09
CA GLY A 214 -14.26 11.31 -6.91
C GLY A 214 -14.45 11.83 -5.49
N GLY A 215 -14.10 11.03 -4.50
CA GLY A 215 -14.11 11.33 -3.07
C GLY A 215 -14.31 10.04 -2.25
N TYR A 216 -13.74 9.96 -1.05
CA TYR A 216 -13.98 8.85 -0.13
C TYR A 216 -15.18 9.08 0.80
N PRO A 217 -16.35 9.20 0.17
CA PRO A 217 -17.24 10.38 0.11
C PRO A 217 -16.71 11.74 0.63
N GLU A 218 -17.13 12.84 0.01
CA GLU A 218 -16.90 14.20 0.56
C GLU A 218 -17.71 14.44 1.86
N ASN A 219 -17.39 15.49 2.62
CA ASN A 219 -18.20 15.89 3.77
C ASN A 219 -19.65 16.22 3.35
N PRO A 220 -20.68 15.88 4.16
CA PRO A 220 -21.99 16.48 4.09
C PRO A 220 -21.89 17.99 4.02
N GLY A 221 -22.72 18.59 3.16
CA GLY A 221 -22.79 20.03 3.10
C GLY A 221 -23.67 20.63 4.19
N PRO A 222 -23.74 21.97 4.28
CA PRO A 222 -24.33 22.65 5.42
C PRO A 222 -25.86 22.63 5.45
N ASN A 223 -26.55 22.34 4.34
CA ASN A 223 -28.01 22.37 4.23
C ASN A 223 -28.49 21.69 2.92
N PRO A 224 -29.81 21.43 2.78
CA PRO A 224 -30.39 20.82 1.57
C PRO A 224 -30.02 21.47 0.22
N ALA A 225 -29.79 22.79 0.18
CA ALA A 225 -29.42 23.49 -1.05
C ALA A 225 -27.94 23.29 -1.43
N LYS A 226 -27.10 22.84 -0.49
CA LYS A 226 -25.70 22.52 -0.68
C LYS A 226 -25.42 21.16 -0.04
N PRO A 227 -25.81 20.04 -0.67
CA PRO A 227 -25.73 18.71 -0.06
C PRO A 227 -24.31 18.13 0.01
N TYR A 228 -23.41 18.58 -0.89
CA TYR A 228 -22.03 18.08 -1.05
C TYR A 228 -21.97 16.54 -1.08
N GLY A 229 -21.19 15.88 -0.21
CA GLY A 229 -21.03 14.42 -0.23
C GLY A 229 -22.31 13.62 0.04
N LEU A 230 -23.39 14.27 0.51
CA LEU A 230 -24.73 13.68 0.59
C LEU A 230 -25.59 13.93 -0.64
N SER A 231 -25.05 14.52 -1.72
CA SER A 231 -25.79 14.69 -2.96
C SER A 231 -26.18 13.33 -3.52
N ARG A 232 -27.36 13.26 -4.14
CA ARG A 232 -27.85 12.04 -4.80
C ARG A 232 -26.84 11.42 -5.78
N ARG A 233 -26.03 12.25 -6.45
CA ARG A 233 -25.01 11.80 -7.41
C ARG A 233 -23.86 11.03 -6.75
N ASP A 234 -23.65 11.26 -5.46
CA ASP A 234 -22.55 10.72 -4.66
C ASP A 234 -23.00 9.47 -3.88
N CYS A 235 -24.29 9.13 -3.92
CA CYS A 235 -24.85 7.89 -3.37
C CYS A 235 -24.80 6.73 -4.39
N ALA A 236 -24.49 5.53 -3.93
CA ALA A 236 -24.50 4.34 -4.79
C ALA A 236 -25.93 3.85 -5.03
N THR A 237 -26.27 3.66 -6.31
CA THR A 237 -27.58 3.20 -6.78
C THR A 237 -27.41 2.22 -7.95
N PHE A 238 -28.42 1.39 -8.21
CA PHE A 238 -28.43 0.43 -9.32
C PHE A 238 -29.78 0.45 -10.05
N PRO A 239 -29.83 0.48 -11.40
CA PRO A 239 -31.10 0.50 -12.12
C PRO A 239 -32.01 -0.68 -11.79
N GLY A 240 -33.28 -0.40 -11.46
CA GLY A 240 -34.27 -1.41 -11.07
C GLY A 240 -34.14 -1.90 -9.61
N PHE A 241 -33.30 -1.26 -8.81
CA PHE A 241 -33.18 -1.44 -7.37
C PHE A 241 -33.59 -0.13 -6.68
N ASP A 242 -34.57 -0.19 -5.79
CA ASP A 242 -35.21 0.97 -5.16
C ASP A 242 -34.52 1.44 -3.87
N HIS A 243 -33.26 1.05 -3.67
CA HIS A 243 -32.43 1.49 -2.54
C HIS A 243 -31.25 2.35 -3.00
N ALA A 244 -30.87 3.32 -2.16
CA ALA A 244 -29.64 4.08 -2.28
C ALA A 244 -28.76 3.92 -1.04
N LEU A 245 -27.45 3.82 -1.24
CA LEU A 245 -26.45 3.88 -0.18
C LEU A 245 -25.80 5.27 -0.16
N CYS A 246 -25.97 6.01 0.92
CA CYS A 246 -25.43 7.35 1.10
C CYS A 246 -24.53 7.40 2.35
N PHE A 247 -23.48 8.21 2.31
CA PHE A 247 -22.57 8.37 3.44
C PHE A 247 -22.68 9.77 4.04
N ALA A 248 -23.12 9.84 5.29
CA ALA A 248 -22.86 10.98 6.16
C ALA A 248 -21.40 10.91 6.65
N PHE A 249 -20.48 11.10 5.70
CA PHE A 249 -19.05 10.87 5.90
C PHE A 249 -18.34 12.11 6.42
N ARG A 250 -17.53 12.00 7.47
CA ARG A 250 -16.64 13.10 7.86
C ARG A 250 -15.19 12.78 7.46
N THR A 251 -14.43 13.79 7.07
CA THR A 251 -13.06 13.65 6.54
C THR A 251 -12.06 13.05 7.56
N ASP A 252 -10.81 12.89 7.14
CA ASP A 252 -9.62 12.44 7.89
C ASP A 252 -9.72 12.79 9.37
N ASN A 253 -9.76 11.76 10.22
CA ASN A 253 -9.69 11.83 11.68
C ASN A 253 -10.69 12.76 12.39
N SER A 254 -11.72 13.26 11.71
CA SER A 254 -12.68 14.21 12.28
C SER A 254 -13.72 13.61 13.24
N GLY A 255 -13.89 12.28 13.22
CA GLY A 255 -14.77 11.52 14.12
C GLY A 255 -16.26 11.53 13.74
N PRO A 256 -17.17 11.06 14.63
CA PRO A 256 -18.62 11.04 14.40
C PRO A 256 -19.21 12.45 14.36
N PRO A 257 -20.49 12.63 13.98
CA PRO A 257 -21.21 13.89 14.15
C PRO A 257 -21.01 14.50 15.55
N MET A 258 -20.99 15.82 15.61
CA MET A 258 -20.73 16.62 16.81
C MET A 258 -21.85 16.46 17.84
N ASP A 259 -23.11 16.40 17.39
CA ASP A 259 -24.27 16.21 18.25
C ASP A 259 -25.46 15.62 17.46
N TYR A 260 -26.59 15.45 18.14
CA TYR A 260 -27.82 14.94 17.54
C TYR A 260 -28.43 15.91 16.51
N LYS A 261 -28.17 17.22 16.60
CA LYS A 261 -28.72 18.20 15.65
C LYS A 261 -28.02 18.09 14.31
N GLU A 262 -26.70 17.88 14.32
CA GLU A 262 -25.96 17.60 13.09
C GLU A 262 -26.46 16.32 12.41
N VAL A 263 -26.73 15.26 13.19
CA VAL A 263 -27.37 14.04 12.67
C VAL A 263 -28.68 14.36 11.97
N LEU A 264 -29.60 15.07 12.63
CA LEU A 264 -30.90 15.45 12.04
C LEU A 264 -30.72 16.32 10.78
N GLY A 265 -29.75 17.23 10.77
CA GLY A 265 -29.41 18.02 9.58
C GLY A 265 -29.02 17.16 8.38
N TYR A 266 -28.26 16.08 8.60
CA TYR A 266 -27.90 15.14 7.53
C TYR A 266 -29.12 14.36 7.00
N TYR A 267 -30.08 14.01 7.86
CA TYR A 267 -31.35 13.42 7.40
C TYR A 267 -32.15 14.38 6.53
N GLU A 268 -32.24 15.65 6.91
CA GLU A 268 -32.93 16.67 6.10
C GLU A 268 -32.27 16.86 4.72
N ILE A 269 -30.93 16.82 4.67
CA ILE A 269 -30.21 16.82 3.40
C ILE A 269 -30.61 15.58 2.58
N ALA A 270 -30.47 14.37 3.14
CA ALA A 270 -30.78 13.14 2.42
C ALA A 270 -32.23 13.07 1.92
N ARG A 271 -33.21 13.49 2.74
CA ARG A 271 -34.63 13.58 2.34
C ARG A 271 -34.86 14.54 1.18
N SER A 272 -34.14 15.66 1.14
CA SER A 272 -34.24 16.59 0.01
C SER A 272 -33.68 16.01 -1.28
N GLN A 273 -32.69 15.12 -1.19
CA GLN A 273 -32.08 14.45 -2.34
C GLN A 273 -32.91 13.27 -2.86
N PHE A 274 -33.76 12.68 -2.01
CA PHE A 274 -34.66 11.58 -2.34
C PHE A 274 -36.08 11.81 -1.77
N PRO A 275 -36.85 12.77 -2.31
CA PRO A 275 -38.19 13.07 -1.79
C PRO A 275 -39.12 11.86 -1.86
N GLY A 276 -39.78 11.55 -0.73
CA GLY A 276 -40.70 10.42 -0.60
C GLY A 276 -40.04 9.08 -0.24
N ALA A 277 -38.70 9.00 -0.22
CA ALA A 277 -37.99 7.82 0.27
C ALA A 277 -37.95 7.78 1.80
N ASP A 278 -37.96 6.57 2.36
CA ASP A 278 -37.68 6.32 3.77
C ASP A 278 -36.16 6.36 4.02
N VAL A 279 -35.71 7.41 4.70
CA VAL A 279 -34.30 7.60 5.04
C VAL A 279 -34.04 7.05 6.44
N GLN A 280 -33.15 6.07 6.54
CA GLN A 280 -32.84 5.36 7.78
C GLN A 280 -31.34 5.29 8.03
N SER A 281 -30.93 5.35 9.30
CA SER A 281 -29.57 4.96 9.67
C SER A 281 -29.35 3.49 9.36
N SER A 282 -28.20 3.17 8.77
CA SER A 282 -27.95 1.81 8.30
C SER A 282 -26.49 1.38 8.42
N SER A 283 -26.21 0.16 7.97
CA SER A 283 -24.87 -0.38 7.83
C SER A 283 -24.63 -0.86 6.39
N LEU A 284 -23.37 -1.12 6.06
CA LEU A 284 -23.01 -1.68 4.76
C LEU A 284 -23.69 -3.04 4.54
N GLU A 285 -23.72 -3.89 5.57
CA GLU A 285 -24.34 -5.22 5.50
C GLU A 285 -25.84 -5.16 5.25
N ALA A 286 -26.55 -4.19 5.87
CA ALA A 286 -27.99 -4.02 5.65
C ALA A 286 -28.32 -3.60 4.21
N PHE A 287 -27.50 -2.74 3.61
CA PHE A 287 -27.65 -2.40 2.19
C PHE A 287 -27.34 -3.60 1.28
N VAL A 288 -26.28 -4.34 1.59
CA VAL A 288 -25.89 -5.52 0.80
C VAL A 288 -26.94 -6.62 0.91
N GLU A 289 -27.54 -6.84 2.08
CA GLU A 289 -28.66 -7.76 2.27
C GLU A 289 -29.81 -7.46 1.30
N ALA A 290 -30.22 -6.19 1.18
CA ALA A 290 -31.25 -5.77 0.23
C ALA A 290 -30.83 -5.97 -1.25
N LEU A 291 -29.53 -5.85 -1.53
CA LEU A 291 -28.97 -5.99 -2.88
C LEU A 291 -28.76 -7.45 -3.31
N MET A 292 -28.61 -8.39 -2.37
CA MET A 292 -28.30 -9.81 -2.67
C MET A 292 -29.24 -10.48 -3.70
N PRO A 293 -30.57 -10.28 -3.66
CA PRO A 293 -31.49 -10.83 -4.67
C PRO A 293 -31.21 -10.34 -6.10
N TYR A 294 -30.44 -9.25 -6.26
CA TYR A 294 -30.08 -8.64 -7.53
C TYR A 294 -28.64 -8.97 -7.96
N LYS A 295 -27.85 -9.71 -7.17
CA LYS A 295 -26.42 -10.02 -7.45
C LYS A 295 -26.19 -10.61 -8.85
N SER A 296 -27.13 -11.40 -9.37
CA SER A 296 -27.06 -11.99 -10.72
C SER A 296 -27.36 -11.01 -11.86
N LYS A 297 -27.99 -9.88 -11.57
CA LYS A 297 -28.30 -8.80 -12.53
C LYS A 297 -27.18 -7.75 -12.63
N LEU A 298 -26.25 -7.76 -11.67
CA LEU A 298 -25.14 -6.80 -11.65
C LEU A 298 -24.16 -7.04 -12.81
N PRO A 299 -23.59 -5.97 -13.41
CA PRO A 299 -22.52 -6.09 -14.37
C PRO A 299 -21.35 -6.89 -13.81
N VAL A 300 -20.79 -7.81 -14.59
CA VAL A 300 -19.67 -8.64 -14.16
C VAL A 300 -18.35 -8.01 -14.58
N ILE A 301 -17.43 -7.86 -13.62
CA ILE A 301 -16.07 -7.38 -13.86
C ILE A 301 -15.09 -8.49 -13.49
N THR A 302 -14.10 -8.75 -14.35
CA THR A 302 -13.07 -9.80 -14.17
C THR A 302 -11.65 -9.27 -14.36
N LYS A 303 -11.48 -7.95 -14.31
CA LYS A 303 -10.21 -7.27 -14.53
C LYS A 303 -9.53 -6.93 -13.20
N GLU A 304 -8.21 -6.87 -13.25
CA GLU A 304 -7.39 -6.31 -12.17
C GLU A 304 -7.63 -4.81 -12.06
N PHE A 305 -7.70 -4.28 -10.85
CA PHE A 305 -7.75 -2.83 -10.63
C PHE A 305 -6.37 -2.29 -10.25
N GLY A 306 -5.62 -3.03 -9.42
CA GLY A 306 -4.37 -2.54 -8.89
C GLY A 306 -4.60 -1.42 -7.85
N ASP A 307 -3.52 -0.76 -7.44
CA ASP A 307 -3.55 0.47 -6.68
C ASP A 307 -2.55 1.46 -7.26
N THR A 308 -3.05 2.60 -7.74
CA THR A 308 -2.23 3.64 -8.37
C THR A 308 -1.44 4.49 -7.36
N TRP A 309 -1.74 4.38 -6.07
CA TRP A 309 -0.97 5.01 -5.00
C TRP A 309 0.12 4.12 -4.40
N ILE A 310 0.20 2.85 -4.82
CA ILE A 310 1.11 1.87 -4.24
C ILE A 310 2.59 2.31 -4.27
N GLN A 311 2.96 3.22 -5.17
CA GLN A 311 4.28 3.85 -5.23
C GLN A 311 4.70 4.51 -3.91
N GLY A 312 3.77 5.05 -3.12
CA GLY A 312 4.07 5.72 -1.85
C GLY A 312 4.75 4.77 -0.86
N SER A 313 4.44 3.48 -0.91
CA SER A 313 5.06 2.49 -0.02
C SER A 313 6.58 2.34 -0.24
N ALA A 314 7.11 2.66 -1.42
CA ALA A 314 8.56 2.63 -1.67
C ALA A 314 9.31 3.86 -1.12
N SER A 315 8.62 4.82 -0.51
CA SER A 315 9.25 5.99 0.13
C SER A 315 10.02 5.66 1.41
N ASP A 316 9.68 4.55 2.07
CA ASP A 316 10.47 4.00 3.18
C ASP A 316 10.92 2.56 2.87
N PRO A 317 12.05 2.40 2.14
CA PRO A 317 12.53 1.08 1.74
C PRO A 317 12.90 0.20 2.92
N ARG A 318 13.32 0.81 4.04
CA ARG A 318 13.61 0.09 5.28
C ARG A 318 12.32 -0.47 5.87
N LYS A 319 11.30 0.36 6.07
CA LYS A 319 10.00 -0.09 6.60
C LYS A 319 9.42 -1.22 5.73
N VAL A 320 9.48 -1.11 4.40
CA VAL A 320 9.03 -2.19 3.49
C VAL A 320 9.81 -3.48 3.71
N ALA A 321 11.14 -3.43 3.75
CA ALA A 321 11.97 -4.62 3.93
C ALA A 321 11.72 -5.27 5.30
N GLU A 322 11.58 -4.47 6.36
CA GLU A 322 11.26 -4.94 7.71
C GLU A 322 9.84 -5.56 7.77
N MET A 323 8.83 -4.89 7.21
CA MET A 323 7.46 -5.39 7.10
C MET A 323 7.43 -6.77 6.41
N ARG A 324 8.10 -6.90 5.26
CA ARG A 324 8.14 -8.16 4.49
C ARG A 324 8.90 -9.26 5.22
N ALA A 325 9.95 -8.90 5.96
CA ALA A 325 10.67 -9.84 6.83
C ALA A 325 9.78 -10.38 7.96
N VAL A 326 9.02 -9.51 8.63
CA VAL A 326 8.07 -9.87 9.68
C VAL A 326 6.96 -10.77 9.12
N PHE A 327 6.33 -10.39 8.02
CA PHE A 327 5.24 -11.15 7.40
C PHE A 327 5.71 -12.54 6.97
N ARG A 328 6.86 -12.64 6.30
CA ARG A 328 7.46 -13.91 5.90
C ARG A 328 7.77 -14.81 7.10
N ALA A 329 8.37 -14.27 8.17
CA ALA A 329 8.66 -15.03 9.39
C ALA A 329 7.36 -15.55 10.05
N ARG A 330 6.35 -14.69 10.16
CA ARG A 330 5.05 -15.02 10.72
C ARG A 330 4.34 -16.12 9.93
N THR A 331 4.27 -15.96 8.61
CA THR A 331 3.65 -16.91 7.67
C THR A 331 4.35 -18.26 7.73
N LYS A 332 5.69 -18.29 7.69
CA LYS A 332 6.47 -19.52 7.87
C LYS A 332 6.18 -20.20 9.21
N CYS A 333 6.06 -19.42 10.29
CA CYS A 333 5.77 -19.96 11.61
C CYS A 333 4.38 -20.62 11.66
N LEU A 334 3.33 -19.95 11.14
CA LEU A 334 1.97 -20.51 11.08
C LEU A 334 1.85 -21.75 10.19
N GLN A 335 2.65 -21.83 9.12
CA GLN A 335 2.63 -22.96 8.19
C GLN A 335 3.45 -24.17 8.65
N SER A 336 4.30 -23.99 9.66
CA SER A 336 5.11 -25.07 10.22
C SER A 336 4.45 -25.65 11.47
N GLU A 337 4.87 -26.84 11.89
CA GLU A 337 4.47 -27.43 13.17
C GLU A 337 5.02 -26.65 14.39
N SER A 338 5.68 -25.50 14.18
CA SER A 338 6.52 -24.77 15.15
C SER A 338 5.78 -23.99 16.25
N GLY A 339 4.52 -24.33 16.53
CA GLY A 339 3.80 -23.83 17.70
C GLY A 339 3.23 -22.40 17.58
N CYS A 340 3.35 -21.72 16.43
CA CYS A 340 2.59 -20.49 16.20
C CYS A 340 1.09 -20.78 16.02
N SER A 341 0.24 -20.08 16.75
CA SER A 341 -1.21 -20.20 16.65
C SER A 341 -1.88 -18.86 16.93
N LEU A 342 -2.98 -18.59 16.23
CA LEU A 342 -3.86 -17.45 16.55
C LEU A 342 -4.52 -17.59 17.95
N SER A 343 -4.49 -18.78 18.55
CA SER A 343 -4.94 -18.99 19.92
C SER A 343 -3.92 -18.57 20.99
N ASP A 344 -2.63 -18.36 20.66
CA ASP A 344 -1.65 -17.79 21.60
C ASP A 344 -1.87 -16.26 21.66
N PRO A 345 -2.23 -15.69 22.81
CA PRO A 345 -2.46 -14.25 22.94
C PRO A 345 -1.24 -13.39 22.58
N ARG A 346 -0.02 -13.87 22.81
CA ARG A 346 1.21 -13.13 22.45
C ARG A 346 1.33 -13.02 20.94
N PHE A 347 1.14 -14.13 20.23
CA PHE A 347 1.17 -14.17 18.77
C PHE A 347 0.04 -13.32 18.16
N TYR A 348 -1.18 -13.42 18.71
CA TYR A 348 -2.32 -12.65 18.25
C TYR A 348 -2.08 -11.14 18.44
N ASN A 349 -1.69 -10.71 19.64
CA ASN A 349 -1.42 -9.31 19.94
C ASN A 349 -0.25 -8.75 19.12
N ALA A 350 0.81 -9.53 18.91
CA ALA A 350 1.89 -9.15 18.00
C ALA A 350 1.39 -8.97 16.56
N SER A 351 0.52 -9.87 16.09
CA SER A 351 -0.09 -9.78 14.76
C SER A 351 -0.93 -8.50 14.59
N VAL A 352 -1.62 -8.03 15.64
CA VAL A 352 -2.35 -6.75 15.63
C VAL A 352 -1.42 -5.57 15.40
N PHE A 353 -0.23 -5.55 16.02
CA PHE A 353 0.77 -4.50 15.78
C PHE A 353 1.41 -4.61 14.39
N PHE A 354 1.77 -5.82 13.95
CA PHE A 354 2.36 -6.03 12.63
C PHE A 354 1.39 -5.65 11.49
N LEU A 355 0.08 -5.84 11.68
CA LEU A 355 -0.93 -5.48 10.70
C LEU A 355 -0.91 -3.97 10.35
N LYS A 356 -0.49 -3.10 11.27
CA LYS A 356 -0.35 -1.66 11.01
C LYS A 356 0.59 -1.34 9.86
N HIS A 357 1.59 -2.18 9.58
CA HIS A 357 2.50 -1.94 8.45
C HIS A 357 1.79 -1.92 7.09
N GLY A 358 0.68 -2.66 6.97
CA GLY A 358 -0.12 -2.70 5.74
C GLY A 358 -1.15 -1.58 5.61
N GLU A 359 -1.28 -0.69 6.61
CA GLU A 359 -2.15 0.49 6.52
C GLU A 359 -1.49 1.58 5.65
N HIS A 360 -2.32 2.36 4.95
CA HIS A 360 -1.86 3.32 3.95
C HIS A 360 -1.22 4.60 4.50
N THR A 361 -1.22 4.81 5.82
CA THR A 361 -0.68 6.01 6.49
C THR A 361 0.73 5.79 7.03
N TRP A 362 1.68 6.53 6.47
CA TRP A 362 3.12 6.38 6.74
C TRP A 362 3.71 7.56 7.50
N GLY A 363 2.89 8.54 7.87
CA GLY A 363 3.20 9.64 8.77
C GLY A 363 2.52 10.93 8.30
N LEU A 364 2.97 12.07 8.82
CA LEU A 364 2.36 13.38 8.54
C LEU A 364 2.66 13.89 7.11
N SER A 365 1.76 14.71 6.57
CA SER A 365 1.93 15.52 5.33
C SER A 365 2.65 16.86 5.56
N SER A 366 2.81 17.29 6.82
CA SER A 366 2.88 18.70 7.22
C SER A 366 4.26 19.38 7.09
N VAL A 367 4.94 19.22 5.95
CA VAL A 367 6.12 20.04 5.62
C VAL A 367 5.68 21.32 4.90
N PHE A 368 5.79 22.45 5.60
CA PHE A 368 5.30 23.75 5.12
C PHE A 368 6.39 24.62 4.48
N ASP A 369 7.36 23.98 3.80
CA ASP A 369 8.40 24.69 3.04
C ASP A 369 8.33 24.38 1.54
N SER A 370 8.13 25.41 0.72
CA SER A 370 8.02 25.34 -0.73
C SER A 370 9.21 25.95 -1.48
N HIS A 371 10.35 26.23 -0.83
CA HIS A 371 11.43 27.01 -1.44
C HIS A 371 12.81 26.36 -1.33
N HIS A 372 13.14 25.78 -0.18
CA HIS A 372 14.48 25.26 0.09
C HIS A 372 14.65 23.85 -0.48
N TRP A 373 14.56 23.73 -1.79
CA TRP A 373 14.54 22.48 -2.53
C TRP A 373 15.92 21.85 -2.69
N SER A 374 16.93 22.63 -3.09
CA SER A 374 18.29 22.11 -3.25
C SER A 374 18.85 21.60 -1.94
N ASN A 375 19.74 20.61 -1.99
CA ASN A 375 20.39 20.05 -0.79
C ASN A 375 21.04 21.13 0.07
N ASP A 376 21.76 22.08 -0.54
CA ASP A 376 22.44 23.18 0.15
C ASP A 376 21.45 24.11 0.87
N ALA A 377 20.26 24.35 0.30
CA ALA A 377 19.22 25.14 0.94
C ALA A 377 18.45 24.35 2.01
N PHE A 378 18.30 23.04 1.80
CA PHE A 378 17.56 22.14 2.65
C PHE A 378 18.27 21.84 3.98
N TYR A 379 19.56 21.48 3.94
CA TYR A 379 20.28 21.03 5.14
C TYR A 379 20.27 22.02 6.31
N PRO A 380 20.43 23.34 6.11
CA PRO A 380 20.40 24.30 7.20
C PRO A 380 19.04 24.40 7.90
N ILE A 381 17.95 24.03 7.24
CA ILE A 381 16.59 24.19 7.75
C ILE A 381 15.95 22.90 8.27
N MET A 382 16.59 21.73 8.08
CA MET A 382 16.05 20.43 8.53
C MET A 382 15.74 20.38 10.03
N SER A 383 16.49 21.13 10.85
CA SER A 383 16.28 21.22 12.30
C SER A 383 15.34 22.35 12.72
N ASN A 384 14.83 23.14 11.77
CA ASN A 384 13.94 24.24 12.04
C ASN A 384 12.52 23.73 12.30
N LEU A 385 12.00 24.00 13.51
CA LEU A 385 10.69 23.56 13.94
C LEU A 385 9.54 24.22 13.17
N SER A 386 9.75 25.40 12.58
CA SER A 386 8.71 26.16 11.88
C SER A 386 8.26 25.52 10.56
N TYR A 387 9.06 24.63 9.98
CA TYR A 387 8.78 24.03 8.67
C TYR A 387 8.22 22.60 8.75
N GLY A 388 8.08 22.03 9.96
CA GLY A 388 7.50 20.70 10.15
C GLY A 388 8.44 19.52 9.90
N PHE A 389 9.70 19.73 9.46
CA PHE A 389 10.67 18.64 9.21
C PHE A 389 10.91 17.73 10.43
N VAL A 390 11.02 18.32 11.63
CA VAL A 390 11.22 17.55 12.86
C VAL A 390 10.00 16.67 13.16
N ASN A 391 8.79 17.22 13.05
CA ASN A 391 7.56 16.47 13.28
C ASN A 391 7.33 15.39 12.22
N GLY A 392 7.63 15.69 10.94
CA GLY A 392 7.62 14.70 9.86
C GLY A 392 8.53 13.53 10.17
N THR A 393 9.79 13.80 10.57
CA THR A 393 10.75 12.76 10.98
C THR A 393 10.21 11.89 12.13
N LEU A 394 9.73 12.53 13.21
CA LEU A 394 9.19 11.82 14.37
C LEU A 394 7.98 10.95 13.99
N SER A 395 7.12 11.45 13.10
CA SER A 395 5.95 10.70 12.61
C SER A 395 6.36 9.46 11.81
N TRP A 396 7.39 9.54 10.97
CA TRP A 396 7.88 8.38 10.22
C TRP A 396 8.57 7.35 11.13
N GLN A 397 9.25 7.83 12.18
CA GLN A 397 9.87 6.97 13.18
C GLN A 397 8.86 6.14 13.96
N GLU A 398 7.73 6.72 14.40
CA GLU A 398 6.70 5.96 15.12
C GLU A 398 6.03 4.89 14.24
N GLN A 399 5.92 5.12 12.93
CA GLN A 399 5.40 4.11 12.01
C GLN A 399 6.33 2.88 11.91
N ARG A 400 7.64 3.06 11.97
CA ARG A 400 8.62 1.95 12.05
C ARG A 400 8.53 1.20 13.39
N ASN A 401 8.16 1.88 14.47
CA ASN A 401 8.12 1.28 15.81
C ASN A 401 7.07 0.17 15.98
N PHE A 402 6.09 0.03 15.09
CA PHE A 402 5.14 -1.09 15.13
C PHE A 402 5.81 -2.47 15.01
N THR A 403 7.00 -2.56 14.39
CA THR A 403 7.82 -3.78 14.45
C THR A 403 8.27 -4.09 15.89
N ASN A 404 8.74 -3.08 16.62
CA ASN A 404 9.20 -3.23 18.00
C ASN A 404 8.04 -3.57 18.94
N LEU A 405 6.88 -2.92 18.78
CA LEU A 405 5.68 -3.23 19.57
C LEU A 405 5.22 -4.67 19.37
N GLY A 406 5.28 -5.18 18.15
CA GLY A 406 4.99 -6.59 17.88
C GLY A 406 6.02 -7.55 18.50
N LEU A 407 7.32 -7.21 18.47
CA LEU A 407 8.36 -7.98 19.15
C LEU A 407 8.19 -7.98 20.68
N GLU A 408 7.85 -6.85 21.27
CA GLU A 408 7.53 -6.72 22.70
C GLU A 408 6.32 -7.59 23.08
N ALA A 409 5.26 -7.58 22.26
CA ALA A 409 4.08 -8.42 22.47
C ALA A 409 4.38 -9.92 22.37
N LEU A 410 5.36 -10.33 21.54
CA LEU A 410 5.83 -11.72 21.47
C LEU A 410 6.64 -12.13 22.71
N GLY A 411 7.38 -11.22 23.34
CA GLY A 411 8.28 -11.53 24.44
C GLY A 411 9.31 -12.59 24.05
N ASN A 412 9.35 -13.72 24.78
CA ASN A 412 10.27 -14.83 24.52
C ASN A 412 9.75 -15.88 23.51
N HIS A 413 8.68 -15.57 22.76
CA HIS A 413 8.15 -16.47 21.75
C HIS A 413 9.19 -16.71 20.63
N THR A 414 9.31 -17.95 20.13
CA THR A 414 10.31 -18.37 19.11
C THR A 414 10.30 -17.50 17.85
N LEU A 415 9.10 -17.12 17.39
CA LEU A 415 8.92 -16.15 16.31
C LEU A 415 9.70 -14.84 16.49
N ALA A 416 9.87 -14.32 17.72
CA ALA A 416 10.62 -13.09 17.94
C ALA A 416 12.09 -13.26 17.52
N THR A 417 12.69 -14.42 17.84
CA THR A 417 14.06 -14.76 17.42
C THR A 417 14.18 -14.86 15.90
N GLU A 418 13.21 -15.50 15.25
CA GLU A 418 13.20 -15.60 13.78
C GLU A 418 13.03 -14.22 13.13
N ILE A 419 12.16 -13.36 13.65
CA ILE A 419 12.01 -11.99 13.14
C ILE A 419 13.33 -11.22 13.28
N VAL A 420 13.96 -11.23 14.47
CA VAL A 420 15.25 -10.56 14.69
C VAL A 420 16.32 -11.09 13.73
N HIS A 421 16.35 -12.40 13.47
CA HIS A 421 17.23 -12.98 12.47
C HIS A 421 16.93 -12.44 11.06
N GLN A 422 15.67 -12.44 10.63
CA GLN A 422 15.29 -11.92 9.31
C GLN A 422 15.63 -10.42 9.15
N LEU A 423 15.45 -9.61 10.20
CA LEU A 423 15.83 -8.19 10.23
C LEU A 423 17.36 -8.01 10.13
N GLY A 424 18.14 -8.95 10.66
CA GLY A 424 19.60 -8.96 10.53
C GLY A 424 20.08 -9.23 9.09
N LEU A 425 19.33 -9.99 8.29
CA LEU A 425 19.69 -10.35 6.91
C LEU A 425 19.56 -9.17 5.93
N ILE A 426 18.76 -8.16 6.27
CA ILE A 426 18.50 -6.97 5.45
C ILE A 426 19.36 -5.76 5.87
N GLN A 427 20.25 -5.92 6.87
CA GLN A 427 21.21 -4.88 7.23
C GLN A 427 22.34 -4.81 6.19
N ALA A 428 22.59 -3.59 5.68
CA ALA A 428 23.68 -3.35 4.74
C ALA A 428 25.05 -3.55 5.40
N LYS A 429 25.90 -4.34 4.75
CA LYS A 429 27.29 -4.61 5.15
C LYS A 429 28.16 -4.64 3.90
N LYS A 430 29.26 -3.88 3.91
CA LYS A 430 30.23 -3.90 2.80
C LYS A 430 30.65 -5.35 2.52
N PRO A 431 30.67 -5.80 1.26
CA PRO A 431 31.04 -7.17 0.94
C PRO A 431 32.45 -7.50 1.40
N ASN A 432 32.65 -8.73 1.90
CA ASN A 432 33.99 -9.24 2.18
C ASN A 432 34.64 -9.78 0.90
N MET A 433 35.78 -9.21 0.51
CA MET A 433 36.49 -9.55 -0.72
C MET A 433 37.63 -10.57 -0.56
N SER A 434 37.93 -11.05 0.66
CA SER A 434 39.11 -11.92 0.89
C SER A 434 39.14 -13.21 0.05
N GLY A 435 37.97 -13.72 -0.36
CA GLY A 435 37.81 -14.90 -1.21
C GLY A 435 37.63 -14.61 -2.71
N PHE A 436 37.93 -13.40 -3.15
CA PHE A 436 37.73 -12.96 -4.52
C PHE A 436 39.02 -12.37 -5.12
N ASP A 437 39.17 -12.50 -6.43
CA ASP A 437 40.20 -11.83 -7.23
C ASP A 437 39.57 -10.66 -7.99
N ASN A 438 40.22 -9.50 -8.00
CA ASN A 438 39.81 -8.39 -8.86
C ASN A 438 40.21 -8.72 -10.30
N VAL A 439 39.23 -8.85 -11.18
CA VAL A 439 39.41 -9.24 -12.58
C VAL A 439 39.19 -8.08 -13.56
N GLY A 440 39.02 -6.85 -13.05
CA GLY A 440 38.90 -5.65 -13.87
C GLY A 440 37.62 -5.60 -14.71
N SER A 441 37.74 -5.46 -16.04
CA SER A 441 36.60 -5.32 -16.95
C SER A 441 36.20 -6.68 -17.57
N PRO A 442 34.98 -7.19 -17.34
CA PRO A 442 34.47 -8.42 -17.93
C PRO A 442 33.87 -8.16 -19.33
N SER A 443 34.67 -7.68 -20.28
CA SER A 443 34.20 -7.65 -21.68
C SER A 443 33.99 -9.06 -22.24
N GLU A 444 34.53 -10.09 -21.59
CA GLU A 444 34.45 -11.49 -22.03
C GLU A 444 33.48 -12.33 -21.18
N ILE A 445 32.88 -13.34 -21.82
CA ILE A 445 32.00 -14.32 -21.18
C ILE A 445 32.78 -15.12 -20.13
N GLN A 446 32.38 -14.98 -18.88
CA GLN A 446 32.87 -15.72 -17.72
C GLN A 446 32.15 -17.05 -17.60
N LYS A 447 32.87 -18.15 -17.84
CA LYS A 447 32.36 -19.51 -17.64
C LYS A 447 32.66 -20.01 -16.22
N CYS A 448 31.65 -20.53 -15.57
CA CYS A 448 31.76 -21.15 -14.25
C CYS A 448 31.85 -22.67 -14.37
N SER A 449 32.52 -23.31 -13.42
CA SER A 449 32.65 -24.78 -13.36
C SER A 449 31.31 -25.51 -13.18
N ASN A 450 30.30 -24.82 -12.64
CA ASN A 450 28.94 -25.32 -12.47
C ASN A 450 28.06 -25.14 -13.73
N GLY A 451 28.64 -24.72 -14.86
CA GLY A 451 27.98 -24.65 -16.17
C GLY A 451 27.24 -23.33 -16.46
N PHE A 452 27.27 -22.37 -15.55
CA PHE A 452 26.79 -21.02 -15.85
C PHE A 452 27.77 -20.25 -16.74
N GLU A 453 27.23 -19.37 -17.59
CA GLU A 453 27.98 -18.35 -18.31
C GLU A 453 27.42 -16.96 -18.01
N PHE A 454 28.31 -16.02 -17.70
CA PHE A 454 27.99 -14.65 -17.33
C PHE A 454 28.80 -13.63 -18.16
N GLN A 455 28.18 -12.57 -18.63
CA GLN A 455 28.87 -11.38 -19.14
C GLN A 455 28.16 -10.14 -18.62
N PHE A 456 28.93 -9.10 -18.33
CA PHE A 456 28.41 -7.87 -17.72
C PHE A 456 28.84 -6.65 -18.53
N ASP A 457 27.98 -5.65 -18.56
CA ASP A 457 28.31 -4.36 -19.17
C ASP A 457 29.14 -3.49 -18.22
N SER A 458 29.56 -2.31 -18.70
CA SER A 458 30.28 -1.32 -17.89
C SER A 458 29.45 -0.71 -16.76
N LYS A 459 28.16 -1.03 -16.67
CA LYS A 459 27.21 -0.57 -15.64
C LYS A 459 26.92 -1.67 -14.61
N GLY A 460 27.48 -2.87 -14.78
CA GLY A 460 27.26 -4.03 -13.91
C GLY A 460 25.97 -4.82 -14.19
N SER A 461 25.27 -4.52 -15.29
CA SER A 461 24.10 -5.28 -15.73
C SER A 461 24.54 -6.56 -16.43
N LEU A 462 23.77 -7.64 -16.27
CA LEU A 462 23.97 -8.88 -17.02
C LEU A 462 23.56 -8.69 -18.48
N ILE A 463 24.51 -8.86 -19.40
CA ILE A 463 24.32 -8.80 -20.86
C ILE A 463 24.64 -10.13 -21.55
N HIS A 464 24.98 -11.18 -20.78
CA HIS A 464 24.89 -12.58 -21.20
C HIS A 464 24.62 -13.39 -19.95
N LEU A 465 23.58 -14.21 -19.98
CA LEU A 465 23.29 -15.18 -18.94
C LEU A 465 22.88 -16.48 -19.60
N LYS A 466 23.72 -17.50 -19.50
CA LYS A 466 23.35 -18.88 -19.84
C LYS A 466 23.35 -19.73 -18.59
N ASP A 467 22.22 -20.38 -18.31
CA ASP A 467 22.07 -21.22 -17.13
C ASP A 467 22.25 -22.72 -17.46
N PRO A 468 22.75 -23.52 -16.50
CA PRO A 468 23.03 -24.93 -16.74
C PRO A 468 21.77 -25.80 -16.83
N ALA A 469 20.63 -25.36 -16.30
CA ALA A 469 19.41 -26.17 -16.23
C ALA A 469 18.60 -26.10 -17.53
N SER A 470 18.33 -24.89 -18.04
CA SER A 470 17.57 -24.67 -19.26
C SER A 470 18.44 -24.60 -20.52
N GLN A 471 19.74 -24.32 -20.37
CA GLN A 471 20.69 -24.05 -21.46
C GLN A 471 20.32 -22.85 -22.36
N ASN A 472 19.29 -22.08 -22.01
CA ASN A 472 18.88 -20.88 -22.72
C ASN A 472 19.80 -19.69 -22.38
N VAL A 473 19.88 -18.76 -23.32
CA VAL A 473 20.46 -17.43 -23.08
C VAL A 473 19.32 -16.48 -22.72
N TRP A 474 19.45 -15.79 -21.58
CA TRP A 474 18.39 -14.96 -21.00
C TRP A 474 18.63 -13.45 -21.13
N ALA A 475 19.86 -13.03 -21.43
CA ALA A 475 20.25 -11.62 -21.51
C ALA A 475 21.17 -11.38 -22.71
N ASP A 476 21.05 -10.20 -23.30
CA ASP A 476 21.95 -9.66 -24.33
C ASP A 476 22.16 -8.14 -24.11
N ASN A 477 22.92 -7.48 -24.99
CA ASN A 477 23.21 -6.04 -24.90
C ASN A 477 21.97 -5.13 -24.91
N THR A 478 20.85 -5.60 -25.47
CA THR A 478 19.57 -4.88 -25.56
C THR A 478 18.54 -5.37 -24.55
N HIS A 479 18.78 -6.53 -23.93
CA HIS A 479 17.95 -7.19 -22.94
C HIS A 479 18.73 -7.43 -21.64
N PRO A 480 19.13 -6.37 -20.91
CA PRO A 480 19.92 -6.52 -19.71
C PRO A 480 19.09 -7.01 -18.51
N LEU A 481 19.72 -7.80 -17.63
CA LEU A 481 19.16 -8.20 -16.34
C LEU A 481 19.93 -7.56 -15.18
N GLY A 482 19.21 -7.04 -14.19
CA GLY A 482 19.81 -6.44 -13.01
C GLY A 482 20.52 -5.10 -13.27
N ALA A 483 19.87 -4.21 -14.02
CA ALA A 483 20.39 -2.86 -14.25
C ALA A 483 19.99 -1.92 -13.09
N PHE A 484 20.97 -1.24 -12.47
CA PHE A 484 20.73 -0.18 -11.51
C PHE A 484 20.37 1.11 -12.24
N VAL A 485 19.26 1.74 -11.87
CA VAL A 485 18.78 2.98 -12.50
C VAL A 485 18.47 4.01 -11.44
N TYR A 486 19.07 5.19 -11.54
CA TYR A 486 18.72 6.36 -10.74
C TYR A 486 17.96 7.37 -11.61
N GLN A 487 16.85 7.90 -11.10
CA GLN A 487 16.02 8.89 -11.79
C GLN A 487 15.89 10.14 -10.91
N THR A 488 15.96 11.31 -11.52
CA THR A 488 15.54 12.58 -10.91
C THR A 488 14.36 13.14 -11.70
N LEU A 489 13.49 13.91 -11.02
CA LEU A 489 12.33 14.54 -11.63
C LEU A 489 12.35 16.05 -11.39
N ASN A 490 11.71 16.82 -12.28
CA ASN A 490 11.59 18.26 -12.17
C ASN A 490 10.13 18.73 -12.35
N GLN A 491 9.92 20.05 -12.36
CA GLN A 491 8.59 20.66 -12.50
C GLN A 491 7.78 20.09 -13.68
N THR A 492 8.43 19.81 -14.83
CA THR A 492 7.71 19.33 -16.02
C THR A 492 7.12 17.93 -15.85
N ASP A 493 7.77 17.07 -15.05
CA ASP A 493 7.24 15.76 -14.68
C ASP A 493 6.00 15.89 -13.80
N PHE A 494 6.01 16.82 -12.85
CA PHE A 494 4.86 17.08 -11.99
C PHE A 494 3.72 17.77 -12.73
N ASP A 495 4.02 18.63 -13.70
CA ASP A 495 3.01 19.20 -14.59
C ASP A 495 2.35 18.11 -15.46
N PHE A 496 3.14 17.14 -15.92
CA PHE A 496 2.63 15.97 -16.63
C PHE A 496 1.78 15.09 -15.70
N PHE A 497 2.23 14.84 -14.47
CA PHE A 497 1.50 14.07 -13.48
C PHE A 497 0.14 14.72 -13.15
N ASN A 498 0.14 16.01 -12.78
CA ASN A 498 -1.06 16.79 -12.47
C ASN A 498 -2.05 16.91 -13.63
N ARG A 499 -1.57 16.83 -14.87
CA ARG A 499 -2.44 16.91 -16.06
C ARG A 499 -3.13 15.58 -16.38
N ASN A 500 -2.49 14.46 -16.09
CA ASN A 500 -2.90 13.15 -16.62
C ASN A 500 -3.49 12.20 -15.58
N TYR A 501 -3.40 12.53 -14.29
CA TYR A 501 -3.77 11.61 -13.22
C TYR A 501 -4.98 12.04 -12.36
N PRO A 502 -5.07 13.28 -11.85
CA PRO A 502 -6.15 13.65 -10.94
C PRO A 502 -7.53 13.55 -11.58
N TYR A 503 -8.51 13.08 -10.81
CA TYR A 503 -9.91 13.06 -11.24
C TYR A 503 -10.55 14.45 -11.18
N SER A 504 -10.20 15.24 -10.17
CA SER A 504 -10.66 16.61 -9.99
C SER A 504 -9.54 17.62 -10.28
N PRO A 505 -9.80 18.67 -11.09
CA PRO A 505 -8.81 19.72 -11.36
C PRO A 505 -8.56 20.65 -10.15
N ARG A 506 -9.32 20.47 -9.06
CA ARG A 506 -9.27 21.33 -7.87
C ARG A 506 -8.20 20.94 -6.86
N PHE A 507 -7.55 19.79 -7.03
CA PHE A 507 -6.61 19.25 -6.05
C PHE A 507 -5.18 19.24 -6.61
N GLN A 508 -4.30 20.04 -6.01
CA GLN A 508 -2.84 20.02 -6.25
C GLN A 508 -2.05 19.47 -5.05
N LEU A 509 -2.74 19.02 -3.98
CA LEU A 509 -2.10 18.63 -2.73
C LEU A 509 -1.23 17.37 -2.91
N GLY A 510 0.07 17.53 -2.63
CA GLY A 510 1.17 16.53 -2.60
C GLY A 510 1.44 15.67 -3.83
N ILE A 511 0.82 15.99 -4.98
CA ILE A 511 1.40 15.69 -6.29
C ILE A 511 2.37 16.78 -6.70
N GLY A 512 2.00 18.05 -6.49
CA GLY A 512 2.84 19.17 -6.87
C GLY A 512 4.12 19.26 -6.02
N LYS A 513 5.17 19.84 -6.60
CA LYS A 513 6.36 20.31 -5.87
C LYS A 513 6.45 21.83 -6.07
N PRO A 514 5.68 22.63 -5.30
CA PRO A 514 5.58 24.06 -5.53
C PRO A 514 6.95 24.74 -5.52
N ASN A 515 7.19 25.60 -6.50
CA ASN A 515 8.45 26.31 -6.72
C ASN A 515 9.72 25.44 -6.86
N ILE A 516 9.60 24.14 -7.17
CA ILE A 516 10.78 23.29 -7.41
C ILE A 516 11.68 23.81 -8.55
N SER A 517 11.14 24.61 -9.46
CA SER A 517 11.92 25.32 -10.48
C SER A 517 13.01 26.22 -9.91
N GLU A 518 12.87 26.70 -8.66
CA GLU A 518 13.90 27.51 -7.98
C GLU A 518 15.21 26.73 -7.76
N ALA A 519 15.15 25.39 -7.66
CA ALA A 519 16.33 24.54 -7.54
C ALA A 519 17.02 24.21 -8.87
N ASN A 520 16.47 24.64 -10.02
CA ASN A 520 16.96 24.28 -11.36
C ASN A 520 17.14 22.76 -11.54
N ALA A 521 16.17 21.99 -11.02
CA ALA A 521 16.19 20.52 -11.08
C ALA A 521 16.20 20.00 -12.53
N THR A 522 17.05 19.00 -12.78
CA THR A 522 17.11 18.26 -14.03
C THR A 522 16.28 16.98 -13.90
N SER A 523 15.38 16.75 -14.85
CA SER A 523 14.71 15.46 -15.01
C SER A 523 15.57 14.55 -15.89
N GLY A 524 15.78 13.31 -15.48
CA GLY A 524 16.57 12.37 -16.26
C GLY A 524 16.91 11.08 -15.55
N TYR A 525 17.51 10.17 -16.31
CA TYR A 525 18.08 8.93 -15.81
C TYR A 525 19.60 9.05 -15.77
N TRP A 526 20.18 8.62 -14.66
CA TRP A 526 21.59 8.75 -14.39
C TRP A 526 22.25 7.37 -14.39
N ASP A 527 23.36 7.28 -15.11
CA ASP A 527 24.11 6.04 -15.27
C ASP A 527 25.11 5.84 -14.12
N VAL A 528 25.36 4.57 -13.84
CA VAL A 528 26.49 4.11 -13.03
C VAL A 528 27.62 3.61 -13.91
N SER A 529 28.83 3.62 -13.36
CA SER A 529 30.02 3.03 -13.96
C SER A 529 30.65 2.06 -12.97
N MET A 530 31.03 0.90 -13.48
CA MET A 530 31.74 -0.12 -12.73
C MET A 530 33.18 0.30 -12.49
N GLN A 531 33.57 0.29 -11.22
CA GLN A 531 34.92 0.59 -10.77
C GLN A 531 35.74 -0.70 -10.61
N ASP A 532 35.13 -1.72 -10.02
CA ASP A 532 35.79 -3.01 -9.79
C ASP A 532 34.82 -4.17 -10.07
N LEU A 533 35.38 -5.26 -10.61
CA LEU A 533 34.75 -6.56 -10.64
C LEU A 533 35.60 -7.56 -9.87
N PHE A 534 34.98 -8.20 -8.89
CA PHE A 534 35.58 -9.26 -8.11
C PHE A 534 34.95 -10.60 -8.50
N LYS A 535 35.77 -11.57 -8.91
CA LYS A 535 35.35 -12.95 -9.19
C LYS A 535 35.78 -13.86 -8.05
N SER A 536 34.90 -14.74 -7.60
CA SER A 536 35.25 -15.65 -6.51
C SER A 536 36.30 -16.66 -6.94
N LYS A 537 37.25 -16.96 -6.04
CA LYS A 537 38.26 -18.00 -6.21
C LYS A 537 37.64 -19.39 -6.28
N GLU A 538 36.51 -19.58 -5.60
CA GLU A 538 35.78 -20.85 -5.53
C GLU A 538 34.30 -20.62 -5.85
N GLY A 539 33.74 -21.46 -6.73
CA GLY A 539 32.33 -21.37 -7.13
C GLY A 539 32.06 -20.31 -8.20
N CYS A 540 30.82 -19.82 -8.24
CA CYS A 540 30.32 -18.96 -9.31
C CYS A 540 29.69 -17.69 -8.72
N SER A 541 30.54 -16.83 -8.14
CA SER A 541 30.10 -15.55 -7.57
C SER A 541 30.90 -14.37 -8.10
N PHE A 542 30.21 -13.25 -8.29
CA PHE A 542 30.75 -12.00 -8.79
C PHE A 542 30.29 -10.85 -7.91
N ILE A 543 31.17 -9.92 -7.56
CA ILE A 543 30.84 -8.70 -6.83
C ILE A 543 31.27 -7.49 -7.65
N PHE A 544 30.33 -6.58 -7.85
CA PHE A 544 30.48 -5.33 -8.56
C PHE A 544 30.61 -4.20 -7.57
N HIS A 545 31.57 -3.32 -7.77
CA HIS A 545 31.61 -2.01 -7.14
C HIS A 545 31.25 -0.96 -8.19
N LEU A 546 30.11 -0.31 -8.01
CA LEU A 546 29.58 0.69 -8.93
C LEU A 546 29.56 2.07 -8.25
N GLN A 547 29.77 3.11 -9.06
CA GLN A 547 29.62 4.50 -8.67
C GLN A 547 28.78 5.25 -9.71
N MET A 548 28.16 6.35 -9.31
CA MET A 548 27.49 7.23 -10.26
C MET A 548 28.50 7.83 -11.22
N SER A 549 28.22 7.76 -12.53
CA SER A 549 29.12 8.28 -13.56
C SER A 549 29.25 9.80 -13.53
N ASP A 550 28.18 10.48 -13.11
CA ASP A 550 28.16 11.93 -12.91
C ASP A 550 28.05 12.25 -11.40
N PRO A 551 29.08 12.84 -10.78
CA PRO A 551 29.07 13.21 -9.36
C PRO A 551 27.96 14.20 -8.97
N THR A 552 27.42 14.98 -9.92
CA THR A 552 26.34 15.93 -9.64
C THR A 552 25.04 15.26 -9.19
N SER A 553 24.83 14.00 -9.59
CA SER A 553 23.72 13.17 -9.11
C SER A 553 23.74 12.97 -7.58
N MET A 554 24.93 13.02 -6.96
CA MET A 554 25.10 12.91 -5.52
C MET A 554 25.09 14.28 -4.83
N SER A 555 25.76 15.28 -5.39
CA SER A 555 25.87 16.59 -4.74
C SER A 555 24.54 17.35 -4.76
N ASN A 556 23.83 17.31 -5.88
CA ASN A 556 22.62 18.11 -6.09
C ASN A 556 21.33 17.34 -5.76
N TYR A 557 21.40 16.01 -5.72
CA TYR A 557 20.26 15.13 -5.47
C TYR A 557 20.62 14.08 -4.41
N GLY A 558 20.18 12.84 -4.58
CA GLY A 558 20.24 11.80 -3.57
C GLY A 558 20.86 10.50 -4.06
N ALA A 559 21.63 10.49 -5.14
CA ALA A 559 22.23 9.24 -5.59
C ALA A 559 23.19 8.68 -4.51
N PRO A 560 23.19 7.35 -4.25
CA PRO A 560 24.15 6.76 -3.32
C PRO A 560 25.58 6.84 -3.85
N ALA A 561 26.54 7.08 -2.96
CA ALA A 561 27.95 7.21 -3.36
C ALA A 561 28.62 5.90 -3.73
N VAL A 562 28.20 4.80 -3.10
CA VAL A 562 28.80 3.48 -3.33
C VAL A 562 27.70 2.45 -3.46
N ILE A 563 27.74 1.69 -4.55
CA ILE A 563 26.79 0.61 -4.82
C ILE A 563 27.59 -0.69 -4.97
N TYR A 564 27.14 -1.74 -4.30
CA TYR A 564 27.62 -3.09 -4.52
C TYR A 564 26.50 -3.98 -5.03
N VAL A 565 26.77 -4.76 -6.07
CA VAL A 565 25.89 -5.84 -6.52
C VAL A 565 26.66 -7.14 -6.43
N LYS A 566 26.07 -8.19 -5.87
CA LYS A 566 26.66 -9.52 -5.84
C LYS A 566 25.73 -10.49 -6.55
N TYR A 567 26.25 -11.27 -7.48
CA TYR A 567 25.56 -12.38 -8.12
C TYR A 567 26.20 -13.69 -7.71
N THR A 568 25.40 -14.69 -7.35
CA THR A 568 25.87 -16.04 -7.03
C THR A 568 25.02 -17.07 -7.78
N GLY A 569 25.63 -17.76 -8.74
CA GLY A 569 24.98 -18.81 -9.54
C GLY A 569 25.01 -20.16 -8.82
N ASN A 570 23.84 -20.75 -8.61
CA ASN A 570 23.64 -22.02 -7.89
C ASN A 570 22.92 -23.04 -8.78
N VAL A 571 23.44 -24.27 -8.82
CA VAL A 571 22.73 -25.40 -9.44
C VAL A 571 21.93 -26.09 -8.34
N VAL A 572 20.60 -25.99 -8.39
CA VAL A 572 19.73 -26.56 -7.35
C VAL A 572 19.39 -28.01 -7.67
N SER A 573 19.14 -28.31 -8.95
CA SER A 573 18.96 -29.67 -9.46
C SER A 573 19.27 -29.71 -10.96
N LYS A 574 19.17 -30.89 -11.59
CA LYS A 574 19.27 -31.04 -13.06
C LYS A 574 18.25 -30.21 -13.84
N GLN A 575 17.13 -29.83 -13.23
CA GLN A 575 16.03 -29.10 -13.86
C GLN A 575 15.78 -27.73 -13.24
N MET A 576 16.66 -27.27 -12.34
CA MET A 576 16.50 -25.97 -11.70
C MET A 576 17.85 -25.38 -11.32
N SER A 577 18.07 -24.15 -11.74
CA SER A 577 19.18 -23.32 -11.29
C SER A 577 18.66 -22.02 -10.72
N SER A 578 19.44 -21.37 -9.87
CA SER A 578 19.07 -20.08 -9.31
C SER A 578 20.25 -19.13 -9.22
N ILE A 579 19.99 -17.83 -9.31
CA ILE A 579 20.98 -16.79 -9.06
C ILE A 579 20.49 -15.96 -7.86
N ASP A 580 21.27 -15.97 -6.79
CA ASP A 580 21.04 -15.06 -5.68
C ASP A 580 21.69 -13.72 -6.01
N VAL A 581 20.95 -12.63 -5.83
CA VAL A 581 21.42 -11.26 -6.08
C VAL A 581 21.32 -10.46 -4.80
N GLU A 582 22.41 -9.83 -4.39
CA GLU A 582 22.41 -8.86 -3.29
C GLU A 582 22.80 -7.49 -3.84
N LEU A 583 21.89 -6.52 -3.74
CA LEU A 583 22.14 -5.13 -4.08
C LEU A 583 22.25 -4.33 -2.78
N GLN A 584 23.31 -3.58 -2.64
CA GLN A 584 23.54 -2.73 -1.47
C GLN A 584 23.99 -1.34 -1.91
N TRP A 585 23.45 -0.31 -1.29
CA TRP A 585 23.97 1.04 -1.42
C TRP A 585 24.48 1.57 -0.09
N PHE A 586 25.41 2.51 -0.16
CA PHE A 586 26.02 3.15 0.99
C PHE A 586 26.17 4.65 0.77
N GLN A 587 26.15 5.38 1.89
CA GLN A 587 26.41 6.82 1.94
C GLN A 587 25.47 7.62 1.02
N LYS A 588 24.19 7.26 0.97
CA LYS A 588 23.18 8.08 0.30
C LYS A 588 23.01 9.42 1.05
N PRO A 589 23.17 10.58 0.40
CA PRO A 589 22.90 11.85 1.04
C PRO A 589 21.39 12.07 1.22
N PRO A 590 20.95 12.70 2.32
CA PRO A 590 19.56 13.10 2.50
C PRO A 590 19.16 14.06 1.39
N THR A 591 18.02 13.83 0.75
CA THR A 591 17.48 14.84 -0.18
C THR A 591 15.96 14.79 -0.19
N ARG A 592 15.37 15.98 -0.33
CA ARG A 592 13.94 16.18 -0.65
C ARG A 592 13.70 16.39 -2.14
N MET A 593 14.78 16.44 -2.94
CA MET A 593 14.65 16.51 -4.38
C MET A 593 13.95 15.23 -4.87
N PRO A 594 12.99 15.35 -5.79
CA PRO A 594 12.29 14.20 -6.34
C PRO A 594 13.23 13.24 -7.07
N GLU A 595 13.23 12.02 -6.59
CA GLU A 595 14.11 10.98 -7.10
C GLU A 595 13.48 9.60 -7.03
N SER A 596 14.08 8.66 -7.76
CA SER A 596 13.76 7.26 -7.64
C SER A 596 14.96 6.36 -7.98
N ILE A 597 15.02 5.19 -7.33
CA ILE A 597 16.02 4.16 -7.58
C ILE A 597 15.29 2.88 -7.99
N TYR A 598 15.77 2.24 -9.06
CA TYR A 598 15.20 0.99 -9.57
C TYR A 598 16.26 -0.10 -9.78
N PHE A 599 15.80 -1.35 -9.78
CA PHE A 599 16.55 -2.50 -10.26
C PHE A 599 15.77 -3.23 -11.35
N MET A 600 16.27 -3.16 -12.59
CA MET A 600 15.53 -3.48 -13.80
C MET A 600 15.97 -4.81 -14.44
N PHE A 601 14.98 -5.55 -14.96
CA PHE A 601 15.14 -6.84 -15.62
C PHE A 601 14.36 -6.87 -16.93
N ARG A 602 15.06 -7.00 -18.06
CA ARG A 602 14.51 -7.21 -19.40
C ARG A 602 15.13 -8.46 -20.01
N PRO A 603 14.55 -9.66 -19.81
CA PRO A 603 15.05 -10.87 -20.44
C PRO A 603 14.82 -10.85 -21.95
N ILE A 604 15.59 -11.63 -22.69
CA ILE A 604 15.36 -11.88 -24.12
C ILE A 604 13.93 -12.39 -24.32
N SER A 605 13.22 -11.77 -25.26
CA SER A 605 11.83 -12.12 -25.54
C SER A 605 11.71 -13.55 -26.07
N ASN A 606 10.81 -14.32 -25.47
CA ASN A 606 10.43 -15.66 -25.88
C ASN A 606 8.90 -15.73 -26.04
N PRO A 607 8.38 -16.03 -27.24
CA PRO A 607 6.94 -16.05 -27.51
C PRO A 607 6.17 -17.13 -26.75
N LYS A 608 6.85 -18.10 -26.14
CA LYS A 608 6.22 -19.14 -25.29
C LYS A 608 6.02 -18.69 -23.84
N LEU A 609 6.65 -17.59 -23.43
CA LEU A 609 6.64 -17.11 -22.06
C LEU A 609 5.79 -15.84 -21.95
N SER A 610 5.16 -15.69 -20.78
CA SER A 610 4.29 -14.56 -20.46
C SER A 610 4.65 -14.01 -19.08
N TRP A 611 4.50 -12.70 -18.92
CA TRP A 611 4.68 -12.03 -17.64
C TRP A 611 3.46 -12.22 -16.74
N LYS A 612 3.72 -12.52 -15.46
CA LYS A 612 2.73 -12.59 -14.39
C LYS A 612 3.30 -11.90 -13.15
N LEU A 613 2.44 -11.21 -12.42
CA LEU A 613 2.73 -10.63 -11.10
C LEU A 613 2.23 -11.61 -10.03
N HIS A 614 3.02 -11.94 -9.02
CA HIS A 614 2.52 -12.68 -7.87
C HIS A 614 2.08 -11.69 -6.80
N LYS A 615 0.76 -11.59 -6.59
CA LYS A 615 0.12 -10.69 -5.64
C LYS A 615 -0.76 -11.48 -4.70
N VAL A 616 -0.59 -11.29 -3.39
CA VAL A 616 -1.44 -11.88 -2.35
C VAL A 616 -1.77 -13.35 -2.66
N GLY A 617 -0.74 -14.14 -2.98
CA GLY A 617 -0.88 -15.59 -3.21
C GLY A 617 -1.47 -15.98 -4.58
N GLN A 618 -1.67 -15.04 -5.49
CA GLN A 618 -2.27 -15.27 -6.81
C GLN A 618 -1.40 -14.72 -7.94
N PHE A 619 -1.44 -15.36 -9.09
CA PHE A 619 -0.86 -14.82 -10.32
C PHE A 619 -1.84 -13.87 -11.02
N ILE A 620 -1.38 -12.67 -11.32
CA ILE A 620 -2.12 -11.61 -12.01
C ILE A 620 -1.44 -11.32 -13.36
N ASP A 621 -2.24 -11.26 -14.41
CA ASP A 621 -1.79 -10.84 -15.74
C ASP A 621 -1.69 -9.29 -15.80
N PRO A 622 -0.49 -8.72 -16.00
CA PRO A 622 -0.30 -7.27 -16.09
C PRO A 622 -0.99 -6.64 -17.31
N LEU A 623 -1.42 -7.41 -18.30
CA LEU A 623 -2.19 -6.92 -19.46
C LEU A 623 -3.70 -6.90 -19.21
N ASN A 624 -4.20 -7.54 -18.14
CA ASN A 624 -5.63 -7.62 -17.83
C ASN A 624 -6.04 -6.64 -16.71
N VAL A 625 -5.67 -5.37 -16.87
CA VAL A 625 -6.04 -4.29 -15.95
C VAL A 625 -7.20 -3.47 -16.53
N ILE A 626 -8.12 -3.04 -15.67
CA ILE A 626 -9.25 -2.16 -16.04
C ILE A 626 -8.73 -0.77 -16.45
N LEU A 627 -9.48 -0.04 -17.28
CA LEU A 627 -9.22 1.37 -17.53
C LEU A 627 -9.25 2.16 -16.20
N ASN A 628 -8.33 3.11 -16.04
CA ASN A 628 -8.07 3.85 -14.80
C ASN A 628 -7.55 3.00 -13.62
N GLY A 629 -7.37 1.69 -13.81
CA GLY A 629 -6.60 0.87 -12.87
C GLY A 629 -5.10 1.13 -13.01
N SER A 630 -4.32 0.60 -12.07
CA SER A 630 -2.87 0.75 -12.07
C SER A 630 -2.22 -0.11 -13.15
N GLN A 631 -1.76 0.52 -14.23
CA GLN A 631 -1.26 -0.19 -15.42
C GLN A 631 0.21 -0.59 -15.32
N ILE A 632 1.01 0.30 -14.73
CA ILE A 632 2.47 0.17 -14.72
C ILE A 632 3.06 0.10 -13.32
N LEU A 633 2.27 0.31 -12.26
CA LEU A 633 2.72 0.28 -10.87
C LEU A 633 1.94 -0.76 -10.09
N HIS A 634 2.64 -1.69 -9.48
CA HIS A 634 2.02 -2.75 -8.70
C HIS A 634 2.87 -3.07 -7.48
N ALA A 635 2.29 -3.73 -6.49
CA ALA A 635 3.08 -4.42 -5.48
C ALA A 635 2.95 -5.94 -5.61
N VAL A 636 4.02 -6.65 -5.28
CA VAL A 636 4.10 -8.11 -5.27
C VAL A 636 4.45 -8.62 -3.88
N ASP A 637 3.79 -9.68 -3.43
CA ASP A 637 4.11 -10.32 -2.14
C ASP A 637 5.30 -11.28 -2.28
N LYS A 638 5.51 -11.87 -3.46
CA LYS A 638 6.65 -12.77 -3.74
C LYS A 638 7.60 -12.24 -4.81
N GLY A 639 7.10 -11.91 -6.00
CA GLY A 639 7.94 -11.57 -7.15
C GLY A 639 7.18 -11.52 -8.48
N VAL A 640 7.95 -11.53 -9.57
CA VAL A 640 7.45 -11.51 -10.95
C VAL A 640 7.91 -12.74 -11.72
N TYR A 641 7.11 -13.18 -12.69
CA TYR A 641 7.27 -14.48 -13.35
C TYR A 641 7.17 -14.31 -14.85
N TYR A 642 8.24 -14.64 -15.57
CA TYR A 642 8.27 -14.73 -17.03
C TYR A 642 8.29 -16.22 -17.42
N THR A 643 7.10 -16.79 -17.57
CA THR A 643 6.92 -18.25 -17.56
C THR A 643 5.89 -18.72 -18.59
N ASP A 644 5.96 -20.01 -18.93
CA ASP A 644 4.98 -20.71 -19.75
C ASP A 644 3.67 -21.01 -18.97
N SER A 645 2.79 -21.80 -19.57
CA SER A 645 1.53 -22.24 -18.94
C SER A 645 1.72 -23.20 -17.76
N ARG A 646 2.88 -23.87 -17.66
CA ARG A 646 3.26 -24.78 -16.56
C ARG A 646 4.06 -24.07 -15.47
N ASN A 647 4.20 -22.75 -15.56
CA ASN A 647 5.02 -21.90 -14.68
C ASN A 647 6.52 -22.23 -14.74
N GLN A 648 6.99 -22.73 -15.89
CA GLN A 648 8.40 -22.94 -16.18
C GLN A 648 8.99 -21.74 -16.93
N GLY A 649 10.26 -21.43 -16.72
CA GLY A 649 10.95 -20.24 -17.24
C GLY A 649 11.73 -19.51 -16.16
N LEU A 650 11.65 -18.18 -16.16
CA LEU A 650 12.34 -17.29 -15.24
C LEU A 650 11.37 -16.70 -14.20
N SER A 651 11.65 -16.86 -12.92
CA SER A 651 11.02 -16.08 -11.85
C SER A 651 12.03 -15.17 -11.17
N ILE A 652 11.58 -14.01 -10.71
CA ILE A 652 12.38 -13.04 -9.96
C ILE A 652 11.68 -12.79 -8.64
N ASP A 653 12.11 -13.49 -7.60
CA ASP A 653 11.62 -13.31 -6.25
C ASP A 653 12.29 -12.10 -5.59
N SER A 654 11.52 -11.30 -4.86
CA SER A 654 11.96 -10.07 -4.19
C SER A 654 11.53 -10.08 -2.72
N PRO A 655 12.29 -10.68 -1.81
CA PRO A 655 11.94 -10.73 -0.38
C PRO A 655 11.88 -9.36 0.30
N ASP A 656 12.53 -8.32 -0.25
CA ASP A 656 12.75 -7.05 0.45
C ASP A 656 12.08 -5.84 -0.25
N VAL A 657 11.72 -5.95 -1.54
CA VAL A 657 11.04 -4.88 -2.31
C VAL A 657 9.66 -5.35 -2.75
N ALA A 658 8.64 -4.52 -2.50
CA ALA A 658 7.27 -4.81 -2.90
C ALA A 658 6.90 -4.18 -4.25
N VAL A 659 7.22 -2.90 -4.47
CA VAL A 659 6.76 -2.14 -5.63
C VAL A 659 7.53 -2.53 -6.89
N VAL A 660 6.80 -2.80 -7.96
CA VAL A 660 7.33 -3.17 -9.27
C VAL A 660 6.66 -2.34 -10.37
N ASN A 661 7.49 -1.88 -11.28
CA ASN A 661 7.08 -1.28 -12.53
C ASN A 661 6.98 -2.32 -13.63
N VAL A 662 5.84 -2.35 -14.32
CA VAL A 662 5.70 -3.09 -15.57
C VAL A 662 6.25 -2.22 -16.70
N LEU A 663 7.22 -2.76 -17.44
CA LEU A 663 7.86 -2.05 -18.54
C LEU A 663 7.24 -2.46 -19.86
N THR A 664 7.04 -1.47 -20.72
CA THR A 664 6.57 -1.65 -22.10
C THR A 664 7.73 -1.42 -23.08
N PRO A 665 7.65 -1.95 -24.32
CA PRO A 665 8.67 -1.71 -25.33
C PRO A 665 9.08 -0.25 -25.46
N GLY A 666 10.36 0.03 -25.22
CA GLY A 666 10.94 1.38 -25.32
C GLY A 666 10.63 2.33 -24.14
N SER A 667 9.92 1.89 -23.10
CA SER A 667 9.69 2.73 -21.92
C SER A 667 10.83 2.63 -20.91
N HIS A 668 10.99 3.65 -20.09
CA HIS A 668 11.79 3.58 -18.86
C HIS A 668 10.87 3.33 -17.65
N PRO A 669 11.40 2.85 -16.51
CA PRO A 669 10.61 2.81 -15.28
C PRO A 669 10.16 4.21 -14.87
N SER A 670 8.97 4.31 -14.29
CA SER A 670 8.39 5.57 -13.84
C SER A 670 7.54 5.34 -12.59
N VAL A 671 7.75 6.18 -11.59
CA VAL A 671 6.89 6.25 -10.40
C VAL A 671 5.61 7.05 -10.65
N ILE A 672 5.51 7.80 -11.76
CA ILE A 672 4.27 8.47 -12.11
C ILE A 672 3.24 7.41 -12.56
N PRO A 673 2.06 7.29 -11.92
CA PRO A 673 1.05 6.25 -12.15
C PRO A 673 0.22 6.46 -13.43
N VAL A 674 0.88 6.84 -14.52
CA VAL A 674 0.28 6.97 -15.85
C VAL A 674 1.17 6.24 -16.88
N PRO A 675 0.61 5.68 -17.96
CA PRO A 675 -0.77 5.83 -18.43
C PRO A 675 -1.79 5.07 -17.57
N LEU A 676 -3.01 5.57 -17.54
CA LEU A 676 -4.18 4.90 -16.95
C LEU A 676 -4.96 4.05 -17.96
N LYS A 677 -4.49 4.03 -19.22
CA LYS A 677 -5.07 3.23 -20.30
C LYS A 677 -4.41 1.86 -20.36
N PRO A 678 -5.15 0.78 -20.67
CA PRO A 678 -4.61 -0.57 -20.83
C PRO A 678 -3.35 -0.61 -21.70
N ILE A 679 -2.28 -1.17 -21.14
CA ILE A 679 -1.05 -1.45 -21.88
C ILE A 679 -1.24 -2.69 -22.79
N LYS A 680 -0.38 -2.83 -23.81
CA LYS A 680 -0.53 -3.85 -24.86
C LYS A 680 0.56 -4.91 -24.89
N ALA A 681 1.71 -4.62 -24.29
CA ALA A 681 2.86 -5.50 -24.28
C ALA A 681 3.70 -5.22 -23.03
N VAL A 682 4.39 -6.26 -22.55
CA VAL A 682 5.34 -6.18 -21.43
C VAL A 682 6.66 -6.75 -21.90
N ASP A 683 7.75 -6.00 -21.73
CA ASP A 683 9.11 -6.43 -22.12
C ASP A 683 10.07 -6.55 -20.93
N GLY A 684 9.65 -6.13 -19.74
CA GLY A 684 10.45 -6.23 -18.54
C GLY A 684 9.75 -5.76 -17.29
N MET A 685 10.50 -5.81 -16.20
CA MET A 685 10.06 -5.39 -14.87
C MET A 685 11.16 -4.56 -14.23
N ALA A 686 10.81 -3.52 -13.47
CA ALA A 686 11.76 -2.79 -12.64
C ALA A 686 11.26 -2.69 -11.22
N PHE A 687 12.02 -3.22 -10.27
CA PHE A 687 11.68 -3.10 -8.85
C PHE A 687 12.01 -1.69 -8.40
N ASN A 688 11.01 -0.97 -7.89
CA ASN A 688 11.19 0.36 -7.36
C ASN A 688 11.77 0.26 -5.94
N LEU A 689 13.09 0.43 -5.84
CA LEU A 689 13.81 0.30 -4.58
C LEU A 689 13.53 1.47 -3.65
N PHE A 690 13.29 2.66 -4.20
CA PHE A 690 12.99 3.87 -3.45
C PHE A 690 12.38 4.96 -4.36
N ASN A 691 11.47 5.78 -3.84
CA ASN A 691 11.09 7.07 -4.42
C ASN A 691 10.47 8.01 -3.37
N ASN A 692 10.49 9.32 -3.58
CA ASN A 692 9.83 10.31 -2.71
C ASN A 692 8.86 11.24 -3.48
N VAL A 693 8.24 10.72 -4.54
CA VAL A 693 7.44 11.54 -5.46
C VAL A 693 6.12 11.97 -4.84
N TRP A 694 5.44 11.05 -4.16
CA TRP A 694 4.17 11.31 -3.50
C TRP A 694 4.39 11.49 -1.99
N ASP A 695 4.04 12.65 -1.43
CA ASP A 695 4.46 13.09 -0.07
C ASP A 695 3.30 13.47 0.86
N VAL A 696 2.04 13.32 0.44
CA VAL A 696 0.88 13.59 1.32
C VAL A 696 0.89 12.65 2.52
N ASN A 697 1.20 11.38 2.36
CA ASN A 697 1.07 10.40 3.46
C ASN A 697 2.34 9.56 3.65
N PHE A 698 3.47 10.08 3.17
CA PHE A 698 4.68 9.32 2.88
C PHE A 698 5.95 10.14 3.12
N ILE A 699 7.08 9.46 2.98
CA ILE A 699 8.38 10.03 3.33
C ILE A 699 8.77 11.04 2.26
N PHE A 700 8.97 12.29 2.68
CA PHE A 700 9.28 13.41 1.78
C PHE A 700 10.77 13.52 1.45
N TRP A 701 11.67 13.18 2.38
CA TRP A 701 13.10 13.09 2.12
C TRP A 701 13.69 11.80 2.69
N TYR A 702 14.68 11.25 1.99
CA TYR A 702 15.38 10.06 2.42
C TYR A 702 16.87 10.16 2.10
N PRO A 703 17.76 9.67 2.99
CA PRO A 703 17.50 9.18 4.34
C PRO A 703 17.01 10.28 5.29
N PHE A 704 16.14 9.93 6.24
CA PHE A 704 15.77 10.79 7.37
C PHE A 704 16.38 10.32 8.71
N GLU A 705 16.94 9.11 8.76
CA GLU A 705 17.74 8.63 9.89
C GLU A 705 19.19 8.31 9.49
N LYS A 706 20.13 8.42 10.44
CA LYS A 706 21.55 8.10 10.20
C LYS A 706 21.77 6.67 9.67
N ARG A 707 20.93 5.72 10.08
CA ARG A 707 21.04 4.32 9.65
C ARG A 707 20.56 4.08 8.21
N ASP A 708 19.75 4.99 7.68
CA ASP A 708 19.08 4.87 6.37
C ASP A 708 20.00 5.18 5.18
N VAL A 709 21.16 5.78 5.45
CA VAL A 709 22.20 6.08 4.45
C VAL A 709 22.72 4.82 3.75
N ASN A 710 22.48 3.63 4.34
CA ASN A 710 22.83 2.33 3.78
C ASN A 710 21.61 1.41 3.75
N GLN A 711 21.44 0.65 2.67
CA GLN A 711 20.35 -0.30 2.51
C GLN A 711 20.80 -1.53 1.73
N LYS A 712 20.23 -2.69 2.05
CA LYS A 712 20.41 -3.95 1.34
C LYS A 712 19.07 -4.44 0.80
N PHE A 713 19.10 -4.99 -0.40
CA PHE A 713 18.00 -5.70 -1.05
C PHE A 713 18.50 -7.03 -1.58
N ARG A 714 17.66 -8.04 -1.49
CA ARG A 714 17.93 -9.38 -2.02
C ARG A 714 16.92 -9.68 -3.12
N PHE A 715 17.39 -10.33 -4.17
CA PHE A 715 16.57 -10.94 -5.21
C PHE A 715 17.02 -12.37 -5.44
N LYS A 716 16.12 -13.20 -5.96
CA LYS A 716 16.45 -14.55 -6.40
C LYS A 716 15.84 -14.81 -7.75
N LEU A 717 16.69 -15.07 -8.74
CA LEU A 717 16.26 -15.47 -10.07
C LEU A 717 16.22 -16.99 -10.09
N ASN A 718 15.04 -17.59 -10.23
CA ASN A 718 14.90 -19.04 -10.40
C ASN A 718 14.67 -19.35 -11.88
N ILE A 719 15.40 -20.33 -12.41
CA ILE A 719 15.36 -20.69 -13.83
C ILE A 719 15.07 -22.18 -13.96
N THR A 720 14.09 -22.50 -14.79
CA THR A 720 13.66 -23.87 -15.13
C THR A 720 13.51 -24.02 -16.65
N PRO A 721 13.67 -25.23 -17.22
CA PRO A 721 13.42 -25.50 -18.64
C PRO A 721 11.94 -25.27 -18.98
N ALA A 722 11.66 -24.36 -19.91
CA ALA A 722 10.29 -23.99 -20.33
C ALA A 722 9.81 -24.73 -21.58
#